data_AF-A0A7V4JT01-F1
#
_entry.id   AF-A0A7V4JT01-F1
#
_cell.length_a   1.000
_cell.length_b   1.000
_cell.length_c   1.000
_cell.angle_alpha   90.00
_cell.angle_beta   90.00
_cell.angle_gamma   90.00
#
_symmetry.space_group_name_H-M   'P 1'
#
loop_
_entity.id
_entity.type
_entity.pdbx_description
1 polymer ?
#
loop_
_entity_poly.entity_id
_entity_poly.type
_entity_poly.pdbx_seq_one_letter_code
_entity_poly.pdbx_strand_id
1 'polypeptide(L)'
;MLITRVELQNTRSYRDQTVTFAEGTNAICGENGAGKSTLLAAIGFALFNHLTNTQSEFVREGERTATIGVHFVSSADGRTYHVVRKCGGSSEYYVYDPELKARVVTGRADVMDWLKEHMGVDPSTDLTSLFQDAIGVPQGLLTAAFQLRPSDRKPTFDRLLQVQDYESAHKKLKDTLDHMKAVISDTEQRIAVLNTRLARLPTLRDQAQALQREVQASAGRLAELAADVEQVTARRTALTEVKQALDELTETIRRQETQLEGLTNLLAEAQQAADQAAAAREVLEASRPGYEAYNRVRQALDGLENQRRERDQQREQAARHERNRDLAAAEIERLTNDLNQAVEAAAKMAALVAQVERQTALEQQLREAHERLQTHRLLETQAAEREKQLAEAQARLAGIQRDLAASQELEAALAANRAEQAATRQSQTEITEKQAALKAEAERLKGQSASLEATESANCPVCEQPLTGDHRRELLERNKNQIETLRAEYGTLNHQLAVAKQREKELEAEATRLEARLRQLARPAERDELVERIEVITAQLTDTRKRLAELSDEPARAAALEQELVALGDPRRESDGLALVAGQRAGIEQRLAAKRQDLQAANEALATLNEQLRAFADLDGQMDGLRTELQRHEADHRRYLESARLAEELPARTHRVATLQAQHAALAEQIEGSRAQRARVAAGFDADELTTLTQREDSLKREHAQLQGRLGVQRQQLADLEAEIEQLEAETGTLAVAQAEVSEQKALLSTIEFLRGVIRSAGPHIIRRTVQRVSLQASRLFGAIMADYTARLNWAEDYGITLETDGRQRDFDQLSGGEQMAAALAIRLALLRELSSVDVAFFDEPTSNLDSTRRDNLAQQILAIRDAGFAQLFVISHDDTFEQVTNHVVRVRKEHGESIVEIG
;
A
#
# COMPACT_ATOMS: atom_id res chain seq x y z
N MET A 1 25.33 -47.93 -1.19
CA MET A 1 24.70 -48.38 -2.47
C MET A 1 25.41 -49.64 -2.89
N LEU A 2 24.69 -50.69 -3.31
CA LEU A 2 25.28 -51.95 -3.78
C LEU A 2 24.58 -52.45 -5.04
N ILE A 3 25.31 -52.65 -6.15
CA ILE A 3 24.71 -53.14 -7.39
C ILE A 3 24.72 -54.66 -7.35
N THR A 4 23.56 -55.29 -7.47
CA THR A 4 23.42 -56.76 -7.33
C THR A 4 23.26 -57.45 -8.67
N ARG A 5 22.62 -56.80 -9.64
CA ARG A 5 22.30 -57.40 -10.94
C ARG A 5 22.17 -56.38 -12.05
N VAL A 6 22.62 -56.73 -13.25
CA VAL A 6 22.37 -56.00 -14.50
C VAL A 6 21.73 -56.93 -15.52
N GLU A 7 20.66 -56.45 -16.14
CA GLU A 7 19.90 -57.11 -17.21
C GLU A 7 20.10 -56.31 -18.50
N LEU A 8 20.55 -56.98 -19.55
CA LEU A 8 20.82 -56.39 -20.86
C LEU A 8 19.98 -57.09 -21.91
N GLN A 9 19.07 -56.34 -22.54
CA GLN A 9 18.33 -56.80 -23.71
C GLN A 9 18.68 -55.92 -24.91
N ASN A 10 19.05 -56.58 -26.02
CA ASN A 10 19.38 -55.95 -27.30
C ASN A 10 20.37 -54.78 -27.17
N THR A 11 21.38 -54.93 -26.31
CA THR A 11 22.38 -53.90 -26.02
C THR A 11 23.71 -54.26 -26.66
N ARG A 12 24.12 -53.56 -27.73
CA ARG A 12 25.31 -53.89 -28.54
C ARG A 12 25.40 -55.40 -28.87
N SER A 13 26.41 -56.11 -28.36
CA SER A 13 26.61 -57.55 -28.59
C SER A 13 25.80 -58.45 -27.66
N TYR A 14 25.09 -57.91 -26.67
CA TYR A 14 24.21 -58.65 -25.76
C TYR A 14 22.80 -58.76 -26.35
N ARG A 15 22.30 -59.98 -26.54
CA ARG A 15 20.90 -60.22 -26.98
C ARG A 15 19.96 -60.22 -25.77
N ASP A 16 20.21 -61.12 -24.83
CA ASP A 16 19.51 -61.21 -23.56
C ASP A 16 20.48 -61.86 -22.56
N GLN A 17 20.99 -61.07 -21.62
CA GLN A 17 21.95 -61.54 -20.63
C GLN A 17 21.66 -60.90 -19.27
N THR A 18 21.86 -61.70 -18.23
CA THR A 18 21.80 -61.26 -16.84
C THR A 18 23.16 -61.47 -16.22
N VAL A 19 23.69 -60.43 -15.59
CA VAL A 19 24.96 -60.46 -14.85
C VAL A 19 24.69 -60.15 -13.39
N THR A 20 25.14 -61.01 -12.48
CA THR A 20 25.04 -60.79 -11.04
C THR A 20 26.39 -60.41 -10.46
N PHE A 21 26.36 -59.56 -9.43
CA PHE A 21 27.55 -59.04 -8.76
C PHE A 21 27.46 -59.29 -7.25
N ALA A 22 28.62 -59.33 -6.62
CA ALA A 22 28.76 -59.53 -5.17
C ALA A 22 29.38 -58.30 -4.51
N GLU A 23 29.38 -58.27 -3.18
CA GLU A 23 30.16 -57.30 -2.42
C GLU A 23 31.67 -57.51 -2.62
N GLY A 24 32.46 -56.44 -2.42
CA GLY A 24 33.90 -56.45 -2.63
C GLY A 24 34.29 -56.27 -4.09
N THR A 25 35.37 -56.93 -4.50
CA THR A 25 35.95 -56.73 -5.84
C THR A 25 35.35 -57.71 -6.85
N ASN A 26 34.70 -57.15 -7.87
CA ASN A 26 34.11 -57.84 -9.01
C ASN A 26 35.03 -57.66 -10.23
N ALA A 27 35.72 -58.73 -10.63
CA ALA A 27 36.55 -58.71 -11.84
C ALA A 27 35.69 -59.06 -13.06
N ILE A 28 35.67 -58.20 -14.07
CA ILE A 28 35.02 -58.45 -15.36
C ILE A 28 36.12 -58.77 -16.37
N CYS A 29 36.29 -60.06 -16.66
CA CYS A 29 37.38 -60.62 -17.45
C CYS A 29 36.89 -61.14 -18.81
N GLY A 30 37.77 -61.17 -19.81
CA GLY A 30 37.42 -61.67 -21.15
C GLY A 30 38.32 -61.08 -22.23
N GLU A 31 38.16 -61.54 -23.47
CA GLU A 31 38.95 -61.05 -24.61
C GLU A 31 38.61 -59.59 -24.96
N ASN A 32 39.50 -58.92 -25.70
CA ASN A 32 39.23 -57.58 -26.21
C ASN A 32 38.08 -57.63 -27.24
N GLY A 33 37.11 -56.73 -27.09
CA GLY A 33 35.90 -56.73 -27.93
C GLY A 33 34.84 -57.78 -27.57
N ALA A 34 34.99 -58.49 -26.45
CA ALA A 34 34.00 -59.43 -25.94
C ALA A 34 32.74 -58.76 -25.34
N GLY A 35 32.78 -57.45 -25.07
CA GLY A 35 31.65 -56.67 -24.54
C GLY A 35 31.78 -56.22 -23.09
N LYS A 36 32.97 -56.33 -22.47
CA LYS A 36 33.21 -55.96 -21.06
C LYS A 36 32.84 -54.51 -20.73
N SER A 37 33.38 -53.53 -21.45
CA SER A 37 33.09 -52.11 -21.24
C SER A 37 31.63 -51.71 -21.56
N THR A 38 30.87 -52.58 -22.25
CA THR A 38 29.43 -52.35 -22.47
C THR A 38 28.63 -52.54 -21.18
N LEU A 39 29.06 -53.43 -20.28
CA LEU A 39 28.44 -53.57 -18.95
C LEU A 39 28.59 -52.29 -18.13
N LEU A 40 29.78 -51.69 -18.12
CA LEU A 40 30.03 -50.40 -17.47
C LEU A 40 29.17 -49.29 -18.05
N ALA A 41 29.13 -49.18 -19.38
CA ALA A 41 28.31 -48.18 -20.06
C ALA A 41 26.81 -48.36 -19.77
N ALA A 42 26.33 -49.60 -19.61
CA ALA A 42 24.93 -49.88 -19.29
C ALA A 42 24.59 -49.43 -17.86
N ILE A 43 25.46 -49.70 -16.89
CA ILE A 43 25.29 -49.22 -15.51
C ILE A 43 25.34 -47.68 -15.46
N GLY A 44 26.32 -47.08 -16.13
CA GLY A 44 26.45 -45.63 -16.27
C GLY A 44 25.18 -44.99 -16.85
N PHE A 45 24.59 -45.62 -17.87
CA PHE A 45 23.35 -45.12 -18.47
C PHE A 45 22.15 -45.27 -17.54
N ALA A 46 22.01 -46.42 -16.89
CA ALA A 46 20.87 -46.72 -16.04
C ALA A 46 20.80 -45.81 -14.81
N LEU A 47 21.92 -45.70 -14.07
CA LEU A 47 21.96 -45.06 -12.76
C LEU A 47 22.41 -43.60 -12.83
N PHE A 48 23.26 -43.23 -13.79
CA PHE A 48 23.86 -41.90 -13.85
C PHE A 48 23.46 -41.10 -15.09
N ASN A 49 22.66 -41.71 -15.97
CA ASN A 49 22.28 -41.14 -17.26
C ASN A 49 23.50 -40.71 -18.11
N HIS A 50 24.60 -41.47 -17.98
CA HIS A 50 25.84 -41.24 -18.72
C HIS A 50 26.05 -42.32 -19.79
N LEU A 51 26.33 -41.90 -21.03
CA LEU A 51 26.77 -42.75 -22.13
C LEU A 51 27.90 -42.03 -22.87
N THR A 52 28.97 -42.77 -23.19
CA THR A 52 30.07 -42.27 -24.03
C THR A 52 29.70 -42.16 -25.50
N ASN A 53 28.67 -42.88 -25.94
CA ASN A 53 28.19 -42.96 -27.32
C ASN A 53 26.71 -42.52 -27.42
N THR A 54 26.18 -42.39 -28.63
CA THR A 54 24.75 -42.12 -28.84
C THR A 54 23.88 -43.31 -28.40
N GLN A 55 22.65 -43.05 -27.96
CA GLN A 55 21.71 -44.10 -27.58
C GLN A 55 21.42 -45.08 -28.73
N SER A 56 21.42 -44.62 -29.98
CA SER A 56 21.25 -45.45 -31.17
C SER A 56 22.38 -46.46 -31.37
N GLU A 57 23.63 -46.06 -31.09
CA GLU A 57 24.80 -46.96 -31.14
C GLU A 57 24.85 -47.95 -29.97
N PHE A 58 24.01 -47.73 -28.96
CA PHE A 58 23.88 -48.64 -27.82
C PHE A 58 22.88 -49.77 -28.10
N VAL A 59 21.97 -49.57 -29.06
CA VAL A 59 21.04 -50.60 -29.54
C VAL A 59 21.78 -51.60 -30.42
N ARG A 60 21.50 -52.89 -30.22
CA ARG A 60 22.02 -53.98 -31.04
C ARG A 60 21.60 -53.82 -32.50
N GLU A 61 22.54 -54.09 -33.42
CA GLU A 61 22.27 -54.00 -34.85
C GLU A 61 21.11 -54.92 -35.27
N GLY A 62 20.16 -54.38 -36.03
CA GLY A 62 18.93 -55.06 -36.44
C GLY A 62 17.74 -54.88 -35.48
N GLU A 63 17.95 -54.38 -34.27
CA GLU A 63 16.90 -54.17 -33.27
C GLU A 63 16.42 -52.71 -33.23
N ARG A 64 15.17 -52.50 -32.81
CA ARG A 64 14.58 -51.15 -32.70
C ARG A 64 14.83 -50.50 -31.34
N THR A 65 14.95 -51.29 -30.28
CA THR A 65 15.06 -50.78 -28.91
C THR A 65 15.96 -51.69 -28.09
N ALA A 66 16.68 -51.10 -27.14
CA ALA A 66 17.43 -51.79 -26.10
C ALA A 66 16.81 -51.50 -24.73
N THR A 67 16.87 -52.47 -23.81
CA THR A 67 16.42 -52.31 -22.43
C THR A 67 17.54 -52.69 -21.49
N ILE A 68 17.84 -51.80 -20.55
CA ILE A 68 18.82 -51.99 -19.49
C ILE A 68 18.07 -51.97 -18.17
N GLY A 69 18.17 -53.05 -17.41
CA GLY A 69 17.68 -53.15 -16.04
C GLY A 69 18.87 -53.20 -15.08
N VAL A 70 18.86 -52.39 -14.02
CA VAL A 70 19.88 -52.47 -12.96
C VAL A 70 19.19 -52.61 -11.62
N HIS A 71 19.54 -53.67 -10.90
CA HIS A 71 19.11 -53.90 -9.53
C HIS A 71 20.20 -53.44 -8.59
N PHE A 72 19.83 -52.61 -7.63
CA PHE A 72 20.75 -52.16 -6.59
C PHE A 72 20.03 -52.02 -5.24
N VAL A 73 20.80 -52.14 -4.17
CA VAL A 73 20.39 -51.88 -2.80
C VAL A 73 20.63 -50.40 -2.48
N SER A 74 19.57 -49.69 -2.11
CA SER A 74 19.62 -48.26 -1.81
C SER A 74 20.38 -47.95 -0.52
N SER A 75 21.19 -46.90 -0.54
CA SER A 75 21.85 -46.37 0.65
C SER A 75 20.85 -45.78 1.65
N ALA A 76 19.74 -45.20 1.16
CA ALA A 76 18.76 -44.45 1.95
C ALA A 76 17.84 -45.33 2.79
N ASP A 77 17.46 -46.52 2.30
CA ASP A 77 16.50 -47.40 2.98
C ASP A 77 16.89 -48.89 2.98
N GLY A 78 17.95 -49.30 2.27
CA GLY A 78 18.45 -50.67 2.28
C GLY A 78 17.60 -51.65 1.48
N ARG A 79 16.61 -51.14 0.73
CA ARG A 79 15.75 -51.95 -0.14
C ARG A 79 16.37 -52.15 -1.51
N THR A 80 15.97 -53.22 -2.17
CA THR A 80 16.39 -53.50 -3.55
C THR A 80 15.44 -52.81 -4.51
N TYR A 81 15.99 -52.07 -5.47
CA TYR A 81 15.22 -51.40 -6.51
C TYR A 81 15.70 -51.81 -7.89
N HIS A 82 14.76 -51.89 -8.83
CA HIS A 82 15.01 -52.21 -10.23
C HIS A 82 14.84 -50.97 -11.10
N VAL A 83 15.96 -50.38 -11.53
CA VAL A 83 15.99 -49.21 -12.41
C VAL A 83 15.98 -49.68 -13.85
N VAL A 84 14.97 -49.28 -14.60
CA VAL A 84 14.83 -49.67 -16.01
C VAL A 84 14.96 -48.46 -16.92
N ARG A 85 15.83 -48.61 -17.93
CA ARG A 85 15.96 -47.69 -19.06
C ARG A 85 15.66 -48.43 -20.34
N LYS A 86 14.80 -47.85 -21.17
CA LYS A 86 14.62 -48.25 -22.57
C LYS A 86 15.13 -47.13 -23.48
N CYS A 87 15.85 -47.47 -24.53
CA CYS A 87 16.36 -46.51 -25.51
C CYS A 87 16.28 -47.04 -26.95
N GLY A 88 16.52 -46.18 -27.94
CA GLY A 88 16.36 -46.46 -29.37
C GLY A 88 15.08 -45.84 -29.93
N GLY A 89 14.22 -46.64 -30.58
CA GLY A 89 12.95 -46.20 -31.17
C GLY A 89 11.86 -45.79 -30.17
N SER A 90 12.06 -46.02 -28.87
CA SER A 90 11.20 -45.54 -27.78
C SER A 90 12.03 -45.36 -26.51
N SER A 91 11.71 -44.37 -25.70
CA SER A 91 12.37 -44.16 -24.40
C SER A 91 11.43 -44.44 -23.23
N GLU A 92 11.95 -45.10 -22.20
CA GLU A 92 11.21 -45.35 -20.96
C GLU A 92 12.17 -45.25 -19.77
N TYR A 93 11.73 -44.56 -18.72
CA TYR A 93 12.49 -44.30 -17.50
C TYR A 93 11.58 -44.63 -16.32
N TYR A 94 11.89 -45.67 -15.56
CA TYR A 94 11.18 -45.94 -14.31
C TYR A 94 12.04 -46.70 -13.30
N VAL A 95 11.63 -46.60 -12.04
CA VAL A 95 12.13 -47.44 -10.94
C VAL A 95 10.99 -48.31 -10.48
N TYR A 96 11.25 -49.61 -10.40
CA TYR A 96 10.33 -50.60 -9.91
C TYR A 96 10.80 -51.10 -8.55
N ASP A 97 9.88 -51.16 -7.59
CA ASP A 97 10.11 -51.74 -6.27
C ASP A 97 9.57 -53.19 -6.29
N PRO A 98 10.46 -54.21 -6.21
CA PRO A 98 10.06 -55.62 -6.18
C PRO A 98 9.20 -56.00 -4.97
N GLU A 99 9.35 -55.33 -3.83
CA GLU A 99 8.58 -55.61 -2.61
C GLU A 99 7.14 -55.07 -2.74
N LEU A 100 6.99 -53.84 -3.23
CA LEU A 100 5.68 -53.22 -3.48
C LEU A 100 5.01 -53.72 -4.77
N LYS A 101 5.76 -54.38 -5.64
CA LYS A 101 5.34 -54.82 -6.98
C LYS A 101 4.78 -53.69 -7.84
N ALA A 102 5.37 -52.50 -7.73
CA ALA A 102 4.88 -51.29 -8.38
C ALA A 102 6.03 -50.42 -8.92
N ARG A 103 5.73 -49.61 -9.94
CA ARG A 103 6.62 -48.54 -10.38
C ARG A 103 6.50 -47.38 -9.39
N VAL A 104 7.57 -47.11 -8.64
CA VAL A 104 7.59 -46.08 -7.61
C VAL A 104 7.87 -44.70 -8.19
N VAL A 105 8.64 -44.62 -9.28
CA VAL A 105 8.94 -43.38 -9.99
C VAL A 105 9.01 -43.64 -11.49
N THR A 106 8.51 -42.69 -12.27
CA THR A 106 8.53 -42.72 -13.75
C THR A 106 8.93 -41.36 -14.30
N GLY A 107 9.63 -41.33 -15.42
CA GLY A 107 10.07 -40.08 -16.06
C GLY A 107 11.52 -39.74 -15.76
N ARG A 108 12.20 -39.08 -16.69
CA ARG A 108 13.66 -38.87 -16.61
C ARG A 108 14.06 -38.03 -15.39
N ALA A 109 13.46 -36.84 -15.21
CA ALA A 109 13.83 -35.94 -14.12
C ALA A 109 13.57 -36.58 -12.75
N ASP A 110 12.35 -37.06 -12.53
CA ASP A 110 11.94 -37.66 -11.26
C ASP A 110 12.79 -38.89 -10.91
N VAL A 111 13.09 -39.77 -11.89
CA VAL A 111 13.98 -40.91 -11.61
C VAL A 111 15.40 -40.44 -11.27
N MET A 112 15.91 -39.37 -11.88
CA MET A 112 17.25 -38.86 -11.54
C MET A 112 17.29 -38.26 -10.14
N ASP A 113 16.30 -37.49 -9.72
CA ASP A 113 16.25 -36.93 -8.37
C ASP A 113 16.04 -38.03 -7.32
N TRP A 114 15.18 -39.02 -7.63
CA TRP A 114 15.01 -40.22 -6.81
C TRP A 114 16.32 -41.00 -6.67
N LEU A 115 17.09 -41.16 -7.76
CA LEU A 115 18.38 -41.84 -7.72
C LEU A 115 19.40 -41.09 -6.86
N LYS A 116 19.45 -39.75 -6.90
CA LYS A 116 20.35 -38.97 -6.02
C LYS A 116 20.07 -39.27 -4.54
N GLU A 117 18.81 -39.23 -4.14
CA GLU A 117 18.39 -39.55 -2.77
C GLU A 117 18.76 -40.99 -2.39
N HIS A 118 18.37 -41.97 -3.20
CA HIS A 118 18.57 -43.39 -2.90
C HIS A 118 20.02 -43.87 -3.04
N MET A 119 20.89 -43.10 -3.70
CA MET A 119 22.33 -43.34 -3.78
C MET A 119 23.10 -42.60 -2.67
N GLY A 120 22.49 -41.64 -1.98
CA GLY A 120 23.13 -40.84 -0.93
C GLY A 120 24.03 -39.72 -1.49
N VAL A 121 23.61 -39.13 -2.61
CA VAL A 121 24.29 -38.03 -3.30
C VAL A 121 23.51 -36.73 -3.06
N ASP A 122 24.20 -35.60 -2.88
CA ASP A 122 23.54 -34.30 -2.65
C ASP A 122 22.61 -33.94 -3.84
N PRO A 123 21.38 -33.42 -3.59
CA PRO A 123 20.41 -33.11 -4.65
C PRO A 123 20.92 -32.18 -5.75
N SER A 124 21.87 -31.30 -5.42
CA SER A 124 22.48 -30.34 -6.34
C SER A 124 23.61 -30.94 -7.19
N THR A 125 24.06 -32.17 -6.89
CA THR A 125 25.12 -32.86 -7.64
C THR A 125 24.61 -33.32 -9.01
N ASP A 126 25.40 -33.10 -10.05
CA ASP A 126 25.18 -33.71 -11.36
C ASP A 126 25.71 -35.15 -11.36
N LEU A 127 24.80 -36.13 -11.40
CA LEU A 127 25.14 -37.55 -11.46
C LEU A 127 25.95 -37.91 -12.72
N THR A 128 25.79 -37.16 -13.81
CA THR A 128 26.53 -37.40 -15.06
C THR A 128 28.01 -37.09 -14.88
N SER A 129 28.33 -35.89 -14.35
CA SER A 129 29.69 -35.48 -14.02
C SER A 129 30.28 -36.35 -12.91
N LEU A 130 29.50 -36.69 -11.89
CA LEU A 130 29.96 -37.59 -10.81
C LEU A 130 30.40 -38.95 -11.37
N PHE A 131 29.65 -39.51 -12.32
CA PHE A 131 30.04 -40.76 -12.99
C PHE A 131 31.29 -40.58 -13.84
N GLN A 132 31.31 -39.59 -14.71
CA GLN A 132 32.42 -39.40 -15.66
C GLN A 132 33.75 -39.09 -14.96
N ASP A 133 33.73 -38.24 -13.93
CA ASP A 133 34.95 -37.65 -13.36
C ASP A 133 35.42 -38.38 -12.09
N ALA A 134 34.54 -39.14 -11.41
CA ALA A 134 34.84 -39.80 -10.13
C ALA A 134 34.52 -41.30 -10.11
N ILE A 135 33.29 -41.75 -10.44
CA ILE A 135 32.83 -43.14 -10.20
C ILE A 135 33.19 -44.12 -11.33
N GLY A 136 32.94 -43.74 -12.58
CA GLY A 136 32.89 -44.62 -13.74
C GLY A 136 33.79 -44.14 -14.86
N VAL A 137 35.09 -44.33 -14.69
CA VAL A 137 36.09 -43.78 -15.61
C VAL A 137 36.26 -44.73 -16.80
N PRO A 138 35.95 -44.29 -18.03
CA PRO A 138 36.17 -45.12 -19.22
C PRO A 138 37.66 -45.36 -19.51
N GLN A 139 37.94 -46.40 -20.28
CA GLN A 139 39.30 -46.76 -20.70
C GLN A 139 40.10 -45.55 -21.22
N GLY A 140 41.33 -45.38 -20.72
CA GLY A 140 42.26 -44.32 -21.15
C GLY A 140 41.96 -42.92 -20.60
N LEU A 141 40.84 -42.71 -19.90
CA LEU A 141 40.49 -41.43 -19.28
C LEU A 141 40.92 -41.35 -17.82
N LEU A 142 41.71 -42.32 -17.32
CA LEU A 142 42.12 -42.34 -15.93
C LEU A 142 42.99 -41.13 -15.53
N THR A 143 43.90 -40.76 -16.43
CA THR A 143 44.85 -39.66 -16.23
C THR A 143 44.42 -38.36 -16.92
N ALA A 144 43.49 -38.43 -17.86
CA ALA A 144 43.16 -37.33 -18.78
C ALA A 144 42.76 -36.02 -18.07
N ALA A 145 41.91 -36.09 -17.03
CA ALA A 145 41.47 -34.91 -16.29
C ALA A 145 42.61 -34.17 -15.58
N PHE A 146 43.70 -34.88 -15.23
CA PHE A 146 44.84 -34.32 -14.52
C PHE A 146 45.90 -33.73 -15.48
N GLN A 147 45.92 -34.18 -16.75
CA GLN A 147 46.77 -33.65 -17.83
C GLN A 147 46.24 -32.34 -18.44
N LEU A 148 45.01 -31.95 -18.10
CA LEU A 148 44.44 -30.67 -18.54
C LEU A 148 45.21 -29.48 -17.96
N ARG A 149 45.27 -28.39 -18.72
CA ARG A 149 45.81 -27.11 -18.23
C ARG A 149 44.94 -26.59 -17.07
N PRO A 150 45.50 -25.80 -16.13
CA PRO A 150 44.75 -25.27 -14.99
C PRO A 150 43.43 -24.57 -15.36
N SER A 151 43.37 -23.85 -16.50
CA SER A 151 42.16 -23.17 -16.97
C SER A 151 41.02 -24.12 -17.35
N ASP A 152 41.35 -25.31 -17.85
CA ASP A 152 40.41 -26.30 -18.37
C ASP A 152 40.06 -27.33 -17.27
N ARG A 153 41.03 -27.58 -16.38
CA ARG A 153 40.89 -28.47 -15.22
C ARG A 153 40.03 -27.87 -14.10
N LYS A 154 40.22 -26.58 -13.78
CA LYS A 154 39.49 -25.90 -12.68
C LYS A 154 37.98 -26.00 -12.80
N PRO A 155 37.34 -25.65 -13.94
CA PRO A 155 35.90 -25.74 -14.07
C PRO A 155 35.33 -27.16 -13.84
N THR A 156 36.10 -28.20 -14.22
CA THR A 156 35.71 -29.60 -14.06
C THR A 156 35.60 -29.97 -12.58
N PHE A 157 36.65 -29.69 -11.81
CA PHE A 157 36.66 -30.00 -10.37
C PHE A 157 35.87 -28.98 -9.53
N ASP A 158 35.80 -27.70 -9.91
CA ASP A 158 34.96 -26.70 -9.23
C ASP A 158 33.47 -27.06 -9.30
N ARG A 159 33.04 -27.66 -10.42
CA ARG A 159 31.69 -28.21 -10.56
C ARG A 159 31.49 -29.44 -9.70
N LEU A 160 32.45 -30.37 -9.72
CA LEU A 160 32.40 -31.59 -8.91
C LEU A 160 32.39 -31.29 -7.41
N LEU A 161 33.15 -30.28 -6.96
CA LEU A 161 33.23 -29.82 -5.57
C LEU A 161 32.15 -28.79 -5.21
N GLN A 162 31.26 -28.44 -6.14
CA GLN A 162 30.19 -27.43 -5.98
C GLN A 162 30.68 -26.03 -5.50
N VAL A 163 31.93 -25.67 -5.80
CA VAL A 163 32.49 -24.37 -5.37
C VAL A 163 31.98 -23.22 -6.26
N GLN A 164 31.59 -23.52 -7.49
CA GLN A 164 30.96 -22.59 -8.43
C GLN A 164 29.67 -21.93 -7.87
N ASP A 165 29.01 -22.56 -6.90
CA ASP A 165 27.77 -22.08 -6.30
C ASP A 165 28.02 -20.85 -5.42
N TYR A 166 29.17 -20.77 -4.76
CA TYR A 166 29.59 -19.59 -3.99
C TYR A 166 29.82 -18.37 -4.90
N GLU A 167 30.47 -18.58 -6.04
CA GLU A 167 30.68 -17.50 -7.02
C GLU A 167 29.35 -17.03 -7.62
N SER A 168 28.45 -17.97 -7.91
CA SER A 168 27.11 -17.70 -8.41
C SER A 168 26.26 -16.93 -7.39
N ALA A 169 26.28 -17.33 -6.12
CA ALA A 169 25.60 -16.62 -5.03
C ALA A 169 26.15 -15.19 -4.86
N HIS A 170 27.48 -15.02 -4.89
CA HIS A 170 28.11 -13.70 -4.81
C HIS A 170 27.74 -12.78 -5.98
N LYS A 171 27.61 -13.33 -7.21
CA LYS A 171 27.16 -12.59 -8.39
C LYS A 171 25.69 -12.18 -8.27
N LYS A 172 24.80 -13.12 -7.92
CA LYS A 172 23.35 -12.84 -7.76
C LYS A 172 23.05 -11.80 -6.67
N LEU A 173 23.80 -11.81 -5.55
CA LEU A 173 23.64 -10.81 -4.49
C LEU A 173 24.03 -9.38 -4.92
N LYS A 174 24.79 -9.22 -6.01
CA LYS A 174 25.13 -7.89 -6.54
C LYS A 174 23.89 -7.13 -6.98
N ASP A 175 22.96 -7.81 -7.66
CA ASP A 175 21.76 -7.17 -8.21
C ASP A 175 20.86 -6.65 -7.08
N THR A 176 20.75 -7.41 -5.98
CA THR A 176 20.04 -6.99 -4.76
C THR A 176 20.69 -5.76 -4.12
N LEU A 177 22.03 -5.73 -4.03
CA LEU A 177 22.75 -4.57 -3.48
C LEU A 177 22.57 -3.32 -4.35
N ASP A 178 22.66 -3.47 -5.67
CA ASP A 178 22.52 -2.36 -6.60
C ASP A 178 21.08 -1.79 -6.54
N HIS A 179 20.06 -2.65 -6.42
CA HIS A 179 18.67 -2.23 -6.21
C HIS A 179 18.49 -1.45 -4.88
N MET A 180 19.02 -1.98 -3.78
CA MET A 180 18.92 -1.29 -2.47
C MET A 180 19.62 0.06 -2.48
N LYS A 181 20.79 0.16 -3.12
CA LYS A 181 21.51 1.44 -3.28
C LYS A 181 20.68 2.45 -4.08
N ALA A 182 19.96 2.01 -5.11
CA ALA A 182 19.06 2.87 -5.87
C ALA A 182 17.88 3.37 -5.01
N VAL A 183 17.24 2.48 -4.24
CA VAL A 183 16.13 2.85 -3.32
C VAL A 183 16.58 3.84 -2.24
N ILE A 184 17.75 3.60 -1.64
CA ILE A 184 18.33 4.52 -0.64
C ILE A 184 18.58 5.89 -1.28
N SER A 185 19.21 5.93 -2.47
CA SER A 185 19.52 7.17 -3.18
C SER A 185 18.25 7.97 -3.52
N ASP A 186 17.19 7.32 -4.02
CA ASP A 186 15.91 7.97 -4.33
C ASP A 186 15.25 8.55 -3.08
N THR A 187 15.26 7.79 -1.99
CA THR A 187 14.69 8.25 -0.71
C THR A 187 15.52 9.40 -0.11
N GLU A 188 16.85 9.36 -0.22
CA GLU A 188 17.74 10.47 0.18
C GLU A 188 17.48 11.73 -0.65
N GLN A 189 17.21 11.61 -1.96
CA GLN A 189 16.81 12.75 -2.80
C GLN A 189 15.48 13.34 -2.34
N ARG A 190 14.49 12.50 -2.03
CA ARG A 190 13.20 12.96 -1.46
C ARG A 190 13.38 13.68 -0.13
N ILE A 191 14.22 13.14 0.76
CA ILE A 191 14.60 13.78 2.03
C ILE A 191 15.23 15.15 1.78
N ALA A 192 16.14 15.27 0.80
CA ALA A 192 16.77 16.55 0.47
C ALA A 192 15.76 17.59 -0.03
N VAL A 193 14.80 17.19 -0.85
CA VAL A 193 13.70 18.07 -1.33
C VAL A 193 12.84 18.54 -0.16
N LEU A 194 12.41 17.62 0.72
CA LEU A 194 11.61 17.94 1.90
C LEU A 194 12.37 18.89 2.84
N ASN A 195 13.65 18.61 3.13
CA ASN A 195 14.48 19.50 3.95
C ASN A 195 14.59 20.92 3.37
N THR A 196 14.73 21.04 2.04
CA THR A 196 14.82 22.34 1.37
C THR A 196 13.53 23.15 1.50
N ARG A 197 12.37 22.49 1.42
CA ARG A 197 11.05 23.13 1.64
C ARG A 197 10.87 23.55 3.10
N LEU A 198 11.14 22.64 4.02
CA LEU A 198 11.01 22.84 5.47
C LEU A 198 11.96 23.90 6.02
N ALA A 199 13.07 24.19 5.34
CA ALA A 199 13.99 25.27 5.73
C ALA A 199 13.31 26.67 5.78
N ARG A 200 12.20 26.87 5.07
CA ARG A 200 11.44 28.15 5.08
C ARG A 200 10.45 28.25 6.24
N LEU A 201 10.09 27.13 6.89
CA LEU A 201 9.07 27.07 7.93
C LEU A 201 9.33 28.02 9.11
N PRO A 202 10.56 28.14 9.65
CA PRO A 202 10.83 29.10 10.74
C PRO A 202 10.56 30.55 10.31
N THR A 203 10.97 30.93 9.09
CA THR A 203 10.77 32.28 8.56
C THR A 203 9.29 32.59 8.34
N LEU A 204 8.51 31.63 7.83
CA LEU A 204 7.06 31.78 7.66
C LEU A 204 6.35 31.95 9.02
N ARG A 205 6.75 31.19 10.05
CA ARG A 205 6.22 31.34 11.41
C ARG A 205 6.50 32.73 11.99
N ASP A 206 7.71 33.25 11.81
CA ASP A 206 8.06 34.60 12.25
C ASP A 206 7.22 35.67 11.53
N GLN A 207 7.01 35.49 10.21
CA GLN A 207 6.16 36.38 9.40
C GLN A 207 4.69 36.34 9.83
N ALA A 208 4.13 35.15 10.06
CA ALA A 208 2.76 34.99 10.54
C ALA A 208 2.57 35.63 11.92
N GLN A 209 3.50 35.43 12.86
CA GLN A 209 3.44 36.07 14.18
C GLN A 209 3.52 37.61 14.09
N ALA A 210 4.40 38.14 13.23
CA ALA A 210 4.49 39.57 13.02
C ALA A 210 3.19 40.14 12.44
N LEU A 211 2.64 39.50 11.40
CA LEU A 211 1.38 39.91 10.76
C LEU A 211 0.19 39.79 11.71
N GLN A 212 0.16 38.77 12.58
CA GLN A 212 -0.90 38.62 13.58
C GLN A 212 -0.89 39.76 14.61
N ARG A 213 0.28 40.22 15.03
CA ARG A 213 0.40 41.42 15.87
C ARG A 213 -0.10 42.67 15.16
N GLU A 214 0.19 42.82 13.86
CA GLU A 214 -0.35 43.93 13.06
C GLU A 214 -1.87 43.88 12.93
N VAL A 215 -2.45 42.69 12.70
CA VAL A 215 -3.90 42.49 12.64
C VAL A 215 -4.56 42.88 13.97
N GLN A 216 -3.97 42.48 15.11
CA GLN A 216 -4.47 42.86 16.43
C GLN A 216 -4.42 44.38 16.66
N ALA A 217 -3.31 45.03 16.30
CA ALA A 217 -3.17 46.48 16.41
C ALA A 217 -4.17 47.24 15.53
N SER A 218 -4.30 46.84 14.25
CA SER A 218 -5.27 47.40 13.30
C SER A 218 -6.71 47.21 13.76
N ALA A 219 -7.05 46.04 14.32
CA ALA A 219 -8.38 45.75 14.86
C ALA A 219 -8.71 46.62 16.09
N GLY A 220 -7.74 46.79 17.01
CA GLY A 220 -7.88 47.70 18.15
C GLY A 220 -8.13 49.14 17.72
N ARG A 221 -7.35 49.63 16.75
CA ARG A 221 -7.51 50.99 16.21
C ARG A 221 -8.84 51.20 15.48
N LEU A 222 -9.35 50.16 14.81
CA LEU A 222 -10.66 50.21 14.16
C LEU A 222 -11.79 50.34 15.20
N ALA A 223 -11.69 49.65 16.33
CA ALA A 223 -12.64 49.78 17.44
C ALA A 223 -12.64 51.18 18.06
N GLU A 224 -11.46 51.79 18.23
CA GLU A 224 -11.34 53.20 18.68
C GLU A 224 -12.01 54.16 17.69
N LEU A 225 -11.72 54.03 16.38
CA LEU A 225 -12.33 54.85 15.34
C LEU A 225 -13.85 54.69 15.26
N ALA A 226 -14.37 53.48 15.48
CA ALA A 226 -15.81 53.23 15.52
C ALA A 226 -16.49 53.97 16.68
N ALA A 227 -15.89 53.96 17.86
CA ALA A 227 -16.37 54.71 19.03
C ALA A 227 -16.33 56.23 18.79
N ASP A 228 -15.26 56.74 18.18
CA ASP A 228 -15.14 58.15 17.80
C ASP A 228 -16.24 58.57 16.80
N VAL A 229 -16.51 57.75 15.78
CA VAL A 229 -17.59 57.99 14.81
C VAL A 229 -18.94 58.03 15.51
N GLU A 230 -19.22 57.10 16.42
CA GLU A 230 -20.48 57.05 17.18
C GLU A 230 -20.68 58.32 18.01
N GLN A 231 -19.65 58.76 18.75
CA GLN A 231 -19.71 59.96 19.57
C GLN A 231 -19.95 61.24 18.74
N VAL A 232 -19.24 61.40 17.62
CA VAL A 232 -19.42 62.57 16.72
C VAL A 232 -20.80 62.54 16.06
N THR A 233 -21.28 61.36 15.64
CA THR A 233 -22.60 61.21 15.02
C THR A 233 -23.73 61.57 15.98
N ALA A 234 -23.63 61.15 17.25
CA ALA A 234 -24.60 61.49 18.30
C ALA A 234 -24.65 63.01 18.58
N ARG A 235 -23.49 63.68 18.61
CA ARG A 235 -23.44 65.13 18.82
C ARG A 235 -23.99 65.92 17.62
N ARG A 236 -23.67 65.50 16.40
CA ARG A 236 -24.17 66.12 15.16
C ARG A 236 -25.68 65.95 15.01
N THR A 237 -26.22 64.77 15.30
CA THR A 237 -27.67 64.51 15.23
C THR A 237 -28.45 65.41 16.18
N ALA A 238 -28.01 65.55 17.43
CA ALA A 238 -28.61 66.49 18.39
C ALA A 238 -28.62 67.95 17.88
N LEU A 239 -27.52 68.44 17.28
CA LEU A 239 -27.47 69.79 16.70
C LEU A 239 -28.34 69.93 15.43
N THR A 240 -28.52 68.85 14.67
CA THR A 240 -29.39 68.83 13.47
C THR A 240 -30.86 68.93 13.84
N GLU A 241 -31.29 68.28 14.92
CA GLU A 241 -32.66 68.41 15.46
C GLU A 241 -32.95 69.84 15.93
N VAL A 242 -31.98 70.50 16.59
CA VAL A 242 -32.10 71.92 16.97
C VAL A 242 -32.22 72.83 15.74
N LYS A 243 -31.48 72.55 14.66
CA LYS A 243 -31.60 73.29 13.39
C LYS A 243 -32.99 73.14 12.76
N GLN A 244 -33.53 71.92 12.71
CA GLN A 244 -34.87 71.67 12.16
C GLN A 244 -35.95 72.44 12.94
N ALA A 245 -35.88 72.45 14.27
CA ALA A 245 -36.79 73.22 15.11
C ALA A 245 -36.70 74.74 14.85
N LEU A 246 -35.50 75.26 14.55
CA LEU A 246 -35.32 76.67 14.16
C LEU A 246 -35.91 77.01 12.79
N ASP A 247 -35.73 76.13 11.80
CA ASP A 247 -36.27 76.31 10.45
C ASP A 247 -37.81 76.31 10.48
N GLU A 248 -38.43 75.40 11.24
CA GLU A 248 -39.89 75.33 11.42
C GLU A 248 -40.47 76.58 12.11
N LEU A 249 -39.82 77.06 13.17
CA LEU A 249 -40.22 78.30 13.85
C LEU A 249 -40.04 79.54 12.96
N THR A 250 -39.02 79.56 12.11
CA THR A 250 -38.78 80.66 11.16
C THR A 250 -39.86 80.73 10.09
N GLU A 251 -40.24 79.59 9.51
CA GLU A 251 -41.35 79.52 8.54
C GLU A 251 -42.70 79.86 9.17
N THR A 252 -42.93 79.47 10.43
CA THR A 252 -44.15 79.83 11.17
C THR A 252 -44.28 81.34 11.37
N ILE A 253 -43.21 82.01 11.81
CA ILE A 253 -43.19 83.48 11.97
C ILE A 253 -43.42 84.18 10.62
N ARG A 254 -42.77 83.73 9.54
CA ARG A 254 -42.92 84.31 8.21
C ARG A 254 -44.38 84.25 7.71
N ARG A 255 -45.06 83.13 7.94
CA ARG A 255 -46.48 82.97 7.59
C ARG A 255 -47.37 83.94 8.38
N GLN A 256 -47.13 84.08 9.68
CA GLN A 256 -47.89 84.98 10.55
C GLN A 256 -47.64 86.46 10.18
N GLU A 257 -46.41 86.86 9.87
CA GLU A 257 -46.08 88.22 9.41
C GLU A 257 -46.78 88.59 8.11
N THR A 258 -46.84 87.66 7.15
CA THR A 258 -47.57 87.86 5.89
C THR A 258 -49.07 88.06 6.12
N GLN A 259 -49.65 87.34 7.09
CA GLN A 259 -51.05 87.51 7.49
C GLN A 259 -51.31 88.87 8.18
N LEU A 260 -50.36 89.35 9.00
CA LEU A 260 -50.45 90.65 9.66
C LEU A 260 -50.37 91.82 8.65
N GLU A 261 -49.50 91.71 7.65
CA GLU A 261 -49.39 92.68 6.55
C GLU A 261 -50.71 92.78 5.76
N GLY A 262 -51.35 91.64 5.47
CA GLY A 262 -52.68 91.60 4.87
C GLY A 262 -53.76 92.32 5.69
N LEU A 263 -53.76 92.12 7.02
CA LEU A 263 -54.69 92.81 7.93
C LEU A 263 -54.42 94.31 8.04
N THR A 264 -53.17 94.73 7.93
CA THR A 264 -52.77 96.15 7.99
C THR A 264 -53.32 96.94 6.80
N ASN A 265 -53.20 96.37 5.60
CA ASN A 265 -53.71 97.00 4.37
C ASN A 265 -55.24 97.14 4.40
N LEU A 266 -55.95 96.11 4.86
CA LEU A 266 -57.40 96.14 5.02
C LEU A 266 -57.88 97.19 6.05
N LEU A 267 -57.08 97.47 7.09
CA LEU A 267 -57.38 98.50 8.09
C LEU A 267 -57.25 99.92 7.50
N ALA A 268 -56.21 100.17 6.71
CA ALA A 268 -55.93 101.47 6.10
C ALA A 268 -57.01 101.86 5.08
N GLU A 269 -57.45 100.89 4.25
CA GLU A 269 -58.53 101.09 3.29
C GLU A 269 -59.86 101.44 3.97
N ALA A 270 -60.17 100.78 5.10
CA ALA A 270 -61.40 101.06 5.85
C ALA A 270 -61.42 102.45 6.50
N GLN A 271 -60.25 103.00 6.89
CA GLN A 271 -60.12 104.33 7.49
C GLN A 271 -60.38 105.44 6.46
N GLN A 272 -59.76 105.33 5.28
CA GLN A 272 -59.85 106.32 4.20
C GLN A 272 -61.27 106.44 3.63
N ALA A 273 -62.01 105.33 3.64
CA ALA A 273 -63.41 105.28 3.23
C ALA A 273 -64.34 106.11 4.15
N ALA A 274 -64.03 106.26 5.44
CA ALA A 274 -64.90 106.99 6.37
C ALA A 274 -64.85 108.52 6.15
N ASP A 275 -63.68 109.07 5.79
CA ASP A 275 -63.46 110.51 5.65
C ASP A 275 -64.11 111.11 4.40
N GLN A 276 -64.16 110.37 3.31
CA GLN A 276 -64.75 110.83 2.05
C GLN A 276 -66.28 110.99 2.15
N ALA A 277 -66.93 110.27 3.08
CA ALA A 277 -68.38 110.23 3.21
C ALA A 277 -69.00 111.53 3.76
N ALA A 278 -68.23 112.36 4.47
CA ALA A 278 -68.75 113.58 5.10
C ALA A 278 -68.94 114.77 4.12
N ALA A 279 -68.23 114.80 2.99
CA ALA A 279 -68.14 115.97 2.11
C ALA A 279 -69.21 116.07 1.00
N ALA A 280 -69.99 115.02 0.73
CA ALA A 280 -70.88 114.98 -0.43
C ALA A 280 -72.38 115.20 -0.13
N ARG A 281 -72.76 115.53 1.10
CA ARG A 281 -74.17 115.62 1.51
C ARG A 281 -74.90 116.88 1.01
N GLU A 282 -74.19 117.93 0.63
CA GLU A 282 -74.81 119.21 0.21
C GLU A 282 -75.19 119.30 -1.27
N VAL A 283 -74.64 118.48 -2.17
CA VAL A 283 -74.85 118.61 -3.62
C VAL A 283 -75.91 117.60 -4.15
N LEU A 284 -76.54 116.84 -3.26
CA LEU A 284 -77.37 115.66 -3.56
C LEU A 284 -78.87 115.95 -3.79
N GLU A 285 -79.43 116.99 -3.18
CA GLU A 285 -80.89 117.24 -3.17
C GLU A 285 -81.46 117.75 -4.52
N ALA A 286 -80.62 118.14 -5.49
CA ALA A 286 -81.07 118.86 -6.69
C ALA A 286 -81.23 118.00 -7.97
N SER A 287 -80.76 116.76 -8.02
CA SER A 287 -80.65 116.01 -9.30
C SER A 287 -81.16 114.54 -9.28
N ARG A 288 -81.97 114.17 -8.29
CA ARG A 288 -82.35 112.78 -7.93
C ARG A 288 -83.19 111.92 -8.90
N PRO A 289 -84.17 112.45 -9.65
CA PRO A 289 -85.11 111.56 -10.36
C PRO A 289 -84.57 110.87 -11.63
N GLY A 290 -83.53 111.43 -12.29
CA GLY A 290 -83.09 110.96 -13.61
C GLY A 290 -82.02 109.85 -13.62
N TYR A 291 -81.24 109.72 -12.56
CA TYR A 291 -80.12 108.76 -12.50
C TYR A 291 -80.52 107.36 -12.05
N GLU A 292 -81.56 107.25 -11.22
CA GLU A 292 -81.99 105.98 -10.65
C GLU A 292 -82.48 104.98 -11.72
N ALA A 293 -82.80 105.46 -12.93
CA ALA A 293 -83.24 104.63 -14.05
C ALA A 293 -82.10 104.04 -14.89
N TYR A 294 -81.00 104.76 -15.12
CA TYR A 294 -79.88 104.29 -15.96
C TYR A 294 -78.97 103.28 -15.26
N ASN A 295 -78.71 103.48 -13.97
CA ASN A 295 -77.70 102.70 -13.25
C ASN A 295 -78.13 101.27 -12.92
N ARG A 296 -79.44 101.03 -12.82
CA ARG A 296 -79.99 99.69 -12.59
C ARG A 296 -79.69 98.72 -13.73
N VAL A 297 -79.64 99.21 -14.97
CA VAL A 297 -79.43 98.36 -16.15
C VAL A 297 -77.94 98.11 -16.42
N ARG A 298 -77.06 99.10 -16.16
CA ARG A 298 -75.61 98.98 -16.41
C ARG A 298 -74.90 98.01 -15.45
N GLN A 299 -75.26 98.08 -14.17
CA GLN A 299 -74.59 97.31 -13.11
C GLN A 299 -74.89 95.80 -13.18
N ALA A 300 -76.00 95.43 -13.82
CA ALA A 300 -76.37 94.04 -14.05
C ALA A 300 -75.55 93.39 -15.19
N LEU A 301 -75.03 94.17 -16.15
CA LEU A 301 -74.29 93.64 -17.31
C LEU A 301 -72.82 93.32 -16.99
N ASP A 302 -72.13 94.20 -16.26
CA ASP A 302 -70.71 94.02 -15.89
C ASP A 302 -70.49 92.84 -14.91
N GLY A 303 -71.49 92.51 -14.10
CA GLY A 303 -71.45 91.37 -13.16
C GLY A 303 -71.46 90.01 -13.87
N LEU A 304 -72.21 89.89 -14.98
CA LEU A 304 -72.33 88.63 -15.72
C LEU A 304 -71.09 88.33 -16.58
N GLU A 305 -70.36 89.36 -17.01
CA GLU A 305 -69.17 89.22 -17.87
C GLU A 305 -67.93 88.71 -17.12
N ASN A 306 -67.78 89.05 -15.83
CA ASN A 306 -66.74 88.49 -14.95
C ASN A 306 -67.00 87.01 -14.62
N GLN A 307 -68.27 86.65 -14.39
CA GLN A 307 -68.69 85.26 -14.14
C GLN A 307 -68.39 84.33 -15.33
N ARG A 308 -68.40 84.83 -16.57
CA ARG A 308 -68.06 84.04 -17.77
C ARG A 308 -66.57 83.66 -17.82
N ARG A 309 -65.67 84.56 -17.41
CA ARG A 309 -64.21 84.31 -17.42
C ARG A 309 -63.80 83.31 -16.34
N GLU A 310 -64.39 83.39 -15.15
CA GLU A 310 -64.18 82.42 -14.07
C GLU A 310 -64.63 81.01 -14.47
N ARG A 311 -65.79 80.88 -15.14
CA ARG A 311 -66.30 79.61 -15.67
C ARG A 311 -65.32 78.93 -16.63
N ASP A 312 -64.74 79.69 -17.57
CA ASP A 312 -63.88 79.14 -18.61
C ASP A 312 -62.52 78.66 -18.03
N GLN A 313 -61.97 79.37 -17.04
CA GLN A 313 -60.75 78.95 -16.33
C GLN A 313 -60.97 77.68 -15.49
N GLN A 314 -62.11 77.56 -14.81
CA GLN A 314 -62.47 76.37 -14.02
C GLN A 314 -62.69 75.13 -14.91
N ARG A 315 -63.25 75.30 -16.13
CA ARG A 315 -63.40 74.19 -17.10
C ARG A 315 -62.06 73.61 -17.57
N GLU A 316 -61.06 74.47 -17.79
CA GLU A 316 -59.74 73.99 -18.22
C GLU A 316 -59.00 73.24 -17.11
N GLN A 317 -59.11 73.70 -15.86
CA GLN A 317 -58.54 73.01 -14.70
C GLN A 317 -59.20 71.65 -14.47
N ALA A 318 -60.53 71.55 -14.58
CA ALA A 318 -61.26 70.29 -14.48
C ALA A 318 -60.78 69.26 -15.52
N ALA A 319 -60.62 69.66 -16.79
CA ALA A 319 -60.15 68.76 -17.85
C ALA A 319 -58.71 68.23 -17.63
N ARG A 320 -57.85 68.96 -16.90
CA ARG A 320 -56.49 68.50 -16.56
C ARG A 320 -56.52 67.48 -15.42
N HIS A 321 -57.31 67.73 -14.37
CA HIS A 321 -57.46 66.79 -13.27
C HIS A 321 -58.15 65.48 -13.70
N GLU A 322 -59.05 65.53 -14.69
CA GLU A 322 -59.70 64.35 -15.24
C GLU A 322 -58.71 63.39 -15.93
N ARG A 323 -57.77 63.92 -16.73
CA ARG A 323 -56.71 63.09 -17.34
C ARG A 323 -55.78 62.48 -16.29
N ASN A 324 -55.44 63.24 -15.24
CA ASN A 324 -54.59 62.74 -14.16
C ASN A 324 -55.26 61.61 -13.37
N ARG A 325 -56.58 61.71 -13.14
CA ARG A 325 -57.39 60.64 -12.55
C ARG A 325 -57.30 59.36 -13.38
N ASP A 326 -57.51 59.45 -14.69
CA ASP A 326 -57.57 58.29 -15.57
C ASP A 326 -56.22 57.57 -15.69
N LEU A 327 -55.11 58.33 -15.77
CA LEU A 327 -53.75 57.77 -15.77
C LEU A 327 -53.40 57.10 -14.43
N ALA A 328 -53.76 57.71 -13.30
CA ALA A 328 -53.53 57.12 -11.98
C ALA A 328 -54.36 55.84 -11.78
N ALA A 329 -55.61 55.80 -12.26
CA ALA A 329 -56.47 54.63 -12.18
C ALA A 329 -55.92 53.42 -12.96
N ALA A 330 -55.44 53.62 -14.18
CA ALA A 330 -54.85 52.55 -15.00
C ALA A 330 -53.55 51.97 -14.40
N GLU A 331 -52.70 52.83 -13.82
CA GLU A 331 -51.46 52.38 -13.16
C GLU A 331 -51.74 51.59 -11.87
N ILE A 332 -52.77 51.97 -11.12
CA ILE A 332 -53.22 51.25 -9.91
C ILE A 332 -53.71 49.84 -10.28
N GLU A 333 -54.46 49.69 -11.37
CA GLU A 333 -54.97 48.38 -11.81
C GLU A 333 -53.81 47.42 -12.14
N ARG A 334 -52.81 47.88 -12.90
CA ARG A 334 -51.62 47.07 -13.22
C ARG A 334 -50.84 46.67 -11.97
N LEU A 335 -50.53 47.63 -11.09
CA LEU A 335 -49.78 47.37 -9.85
C LEU A 335 -50.55 46.47 -8.88
N THR A 336 -51.88 46.49 -8.91
CA THR A 336 -52.70 45.58 -8.09
C THR A 336 -52.58 44.13 -8.57
N ASN A 337 -52.53 43.91 -9.89
CA ASN A 337 -52.32 42.57 -10.45
C ASN A 337 -50.92 42.02 -10.14
N ASP A 338 -49.89 42.86 -10.27
CA ASP A 338 -48.51 42.49 -9.92
C ASP A 338 -48.37 42.16 -8.43
N LEU A 339 -49.05 42.92 -7.56
CA LEU A 339 -49.09 42.65 -6.11
C LEU A 339 -49.74 41.30 -5.79
N ASN A 340 -50.85 40.97 -6.46
CA ASN A 340 -51.53 39.68 -6.26
C ASN A 340 -50.62 38.51 -6.64
N GLN A 341 -49.86 38.62 -7.74
CA GLN A 341 -48.88 37.60 -8.13
C GLN A 341 -47.75 37.45 -7.11
N ALA A 342 -47.23 38.56 -6.57
CA ALA A 342 -46.18 38.53 -5.54
C ALA A 342 -46.68 37.93 -4.20
N VAL A 343 -47.95 38.18 -3.84
CA VAL A 343 -48.59 37.58 -2.66
C VAL A 343 -48.81 36.08 -2.85
N GLU A 344 -49.28 35.65 -4.02
CA GLU A 344 -49.46 34.24 -4.34
C GLU A 344 -48.12 33.48 -4.34
N ALA A 345 -47.06 34.09 -4.89
CA ALA A 345 -45.70 33.54 -4.85
C ALA A 345 -45.20 33.38 -3.40
N ALA A 346 -45.42 34.38 -2.54
CA ALA A 346 -45.06 34.32 -1.12
C ALA A 346 -45.84 33.23 -0.35
N ALA A 347 -47.13 33.03 -0.66
CA ALA A 347 -47.95 31.98 -0.06
C ALA A 347 -47.49 30.58 -0.49
N LYS A 348 -47.13 30.39 -1.77
CA LYS A 348 -46.57 29.12 -2.27
C LYS A 348 -45.20 28.82 -1.65
N MET A 349 -44.33 29.83 -1.48
CA MET A 349 -43.07 29.66 -0.76
C MET A 349 -43.31 29.20 0.68
N ALA A 350 -44.23 29.84 1.40
CA ALA A 350 -44.55 29.48 2.78
C ALA A 350 -45.03 28.00 2.90
N ALA A 351 -45.74 27.49 1.89
CA ALA A 351 -46.14 26.09 1.83
C ALA A 351 -44.97 25.12 1.53
N LEU A 352 -43.93 25.59 0.82
CA LEU A 352 -42.75 24.79 0.46
C LEU A 352 -41.67 24.77 1.55
N VAL A 353 -41.67 25.71 2.53
CA VAL A 353 -40.66 25.78 3.61
C VAL A 353 -40.45 24.43 4.30
N ALA A 354 -41.53 23.78 4.73
CA ALA A 354 -41.44 22.48 5.41
C ALA A 354 -40.88 21.37 4.51
N GLN A 355 -41.10 21.45 3.19
CA GLN A 355 -40.56 20.49 2.22
C GLN A 355 -39.08 20.75 1.92
N VAL A 356 -38.65 22.02 1.91
CA VAL A 356 -37.22 22.41 1.75
C VAL A 356 -36.41 22.00 2.97
N GLU A 357 -36.95 22.19 4.18
CA GLU A 357 -36.31 21.70 5.41
C GLU A 357 -36.20 20.17 5.40
N ARG A 358 -37.26 19.47 4.98
CA ARG A 358 -37.24 18.01 4.81
C ARG A 358 -36.25 17.55 3.75
N GLN A 359 -36.17 18.24 2.60
CA GLN A 359 -35.19 17.97 1.55
C GLN A 359 -33.76 18.13 2.08
N THR A 360 -33.48 19.23 2.78
CA THR A 360 -32.16 19.51 3.35
C THR A 360 -31.76 18.46 4.39
N ALA A 361 -32.70 18.04 5.24
CA ALA A 361 -32.48 16.98 6.23
C ALA A 361 -32.21 15.63 5.56
N LEU A 362 -32.99 15.25 4.53
CA LEU A 362 -32.78 14.02 3.78
C LEU A 362 -31.46 14.03 2.99
N GLU A 363 -31.08 15.14 2.37
CA GLU A 363 -29.79 15.30 1.68
C GLU A 363 -28.60 15.20 2.65
N GLN A 364 -28.75 15.68 3.88
CA GLN A 364 -27.75 15.49 4.93
C GLN A 364 -27.67 14.03 5.37
N GLN A 365 -28.81 13.41 5.68
CA GLN A 365 -28.87 12.00 6.09
C GLN A 365 -28.35 11.06 5.00
N LEU A 366 -28.62 11.35 3.73
CA LEU A 366 -28.13 10.56 2.60
C LEU A 366 -26.62 10.66 2.46
N ARG A 367 -26.03 11.86 2.63
CA ARG A 367 -24.56 12.04 2.65
C ARG A 367 -23.92 11.22 3.77
N GLU A 368 -24.45 11.31 4.98
CA GLU A 368 -23.96 10.52 6.12
C GLU A 368 -24.09 8.99 5.86
N ALA A 369 -25.20 8.55 5.27
CA ALA A 369 -25.41 7.14 4.91
C ALA A 369 -24.44 6.67 3.80
N HIS A 370 -24.15 7.52 2.81
CA HIS A 370 -23.18 7.22 1.75
C HIS A 370 -21.75 7.10 2.28
N GLU A 371 -21.31 7.97 3.19
CA GLU A 371 -19.99 7.88 3.84
C GLU A 371 -19.85 6.57 4.64
N ARG A 372 -20.89 6.19 5.38
CA ARG A 372 -20.93 4.92 6.11
C ARG A 372 -20.98 3.72 5.19
N LEU A 373 -21.70 3.78 4.07
CA LEU A 373 -21.74 2.73 3.05
C LEU A 373 -20.37 2.51 2.39
N GLN A 374 -19.61 3.58 2.12
CA GLN A 374 -18.23 3.44 1.63
C GLN A 374 -17.35 2.73 2.67
N THR A 375 -17.52 3.07 3.95
CA THR A 375 -16.81 2.41 5.05
C THR A 375 -17.19 0.92 5.16
N HIS A 376 -18.48 0.59 5.04
CA HIS A 376 -18.97 -0.80 5.00
C HIS A 376 -18.30 -1.61 3.88
N ARG A 377 -18.29 -1.09 2.64
CA ARG A 377 -17.67 -1.76 1.48
C ARG A 377 -16.17 -2.01 1.66
N LEU A 378 -15.46 -1.06 2.27
CA LEU A 378 -14.03 -1.21 2.58
C LEU A 378 -13.80 -2.30 3.63
N LEU A 379 -14.62 -2.33 4.68
CA LEU A 379 -14.54 -3.37 5.72
C LEU A 379 -14.89 -4.76 5.17
N GLU A 380 -15.84 -4.88 4.24
CA GLU A 380 -16.14 -6.14 3.54
C GLU A 380 -14.93 -6.68 2.78
N THR A 381 -14.25 -5.82 2.02
CA THR A 381 -13.06 -6.23 1.27
C THR A 381 -11.92 -6.64 2.21
N GLN A 382 -11.72 -5.91 3.31
CA GLN A 382 -10.71 -6.27 4.32
C GLN A 382 -11.05 -7.59 5.04
N ALA A 383 -12.32 -7.84 5.33
CA ALA A 383 -12.77 -9.08 5.96
C ALA A 383 -12.50 -10.28 5.04
N ALA A 384 -12.84 -10.18 3.75
CA ALA A 384 -12.61 -11.23 2.77
C ALA A 384 -11.11 -11.57 2.61
N GLU A 385 -10.24 -10.56 2.56
CA GLU A 385 -8.80 -10.78 2.47
C GLU A 385 -8.23 -11.44 3.73
N ARG A 386 -8.66 -10.99 4.93
CA ARG A 386 -8.26 -11.61 6.21
C ARG A 386 -8.76 -13.05 6.34
N GLU A 387 -9.96 -13.37 5.85
CA GLU A 387 -10.49 -14.74 5.82
C GLU A 387 -9.62 -15.66 4.96
N LYS A 388 -9.20 -15.19 3.79
CA LYS A 388 -8.29 -15.94 2.92
C LYS A 388 -6.94 -16.19 3.59
N GLN A 389 -6.33 -15.17 4.19
CA GLN A 389 -5.07 -15.30 4.91
C GLN A 389 -5.17 -16.26 6.11
N LEU A 390 -6.29 -16.23 6.83
CA LEU A 390 -6.56 -17.15 7.93
C LEU A 390 -6.65 -18.60 7.44
N ALA A 391 -7.37 -18.85 6.33
CA ALA A 391 -7.50 -20.19 5.76
C ALA A 391 -6.15 -20.75 5.30
N GLU A 392 -5.32 -19.94 4.64
CA GLU A 392 -3.96 -20.32 4.22
C GLU A 392 -3.06 -20.65 5.42
N ALA A 393 -3.10 -19.81 6.48
CA ALA A 393 -2.33 -20.03 7.70
C ALA A 393 -2.77 -21.30 8.44
N GLN A 394 -4.09 -21.55 8.55
CA GLN A 394 -4.64 -22.76 9.16
C GLN A 394 -4.25 -24.04 8.39
N ALA A 395 -4.28 -23.99 7.05
CA ALA A 395 -3.84 -25.11 6.22
C ALA A 395 -2.35 -25.44 6.45
N ARG A 396 -1.51 -24.41 6.57
CA ARG A 396 -0.08 -24.57 6.87
C ARG A 396 0.16 -25.11 8.29
N LEU A 397 -0.61 -24.64 9.28
CA LEU A 397 -0.54 -25.16 10.66
C LEU A 397 -0.89 -26.66 10.70
N ALA A 398 -1.91 -27.09 9.97
CA ALA A 398 -2.26 -28.51 9.86
C ALA A 398 -1.17 -29.35 9.15
N GLY A 399 -0.36 -28.74 8.29
CA GLY A 399 0.86 -29.35 7.75
C GLY A 399 1.92 -29.56 8.84
N ILE A 400 2.30 -28.47 9.52
CA ILE A 400 3.32 -28.49 10.58
C ILE A 400 2.95 -29.43 11.74
N GLN A 401 1.67 -29.51 12.11
CA GLN A 401 1.19 -30.43 13.15
C GLN A 401 1.37 -31.91 12.75
N ARG A 402 1.19 -32.25 11.47
CA ARG A 402 1.46 -33.60 10.96
C ARG A 402 2.95 -33.91 11.00
N ASP A 403 3.79 -32.94 10.63
CA ASP A 403 5.25 -33.09 10.68
C ASP A 403 5.76 -33.28 12.11
N LEU A 404 5.20 -32.55 13.08
CA LEU A 404 5.51 -32.69 14.51
C LEU A 404 5.11 -34.07 15.07
N ALA A 405 3.94 -34.59 14.70
CA ALA A 405 3.52 -35.92 15.10
C ALA A 405 4.47 -37.00 14.53
N ALA A 406 4.84 -36.87 13.24
CA ALA A 406 5.83 -37.74 12.62
C ALA A 406 7.21 -37.62 13.29
N SER A 407 7.61 -36.43 13.74
CA SER A 407 8.85 -36.20 14.47
C SER A 407 8.86 -36.95 15.81
N GLN A 408 7.75 -36.95 16.56
CA GLN A 408 7.66 -37.68 17.83
C GLN A 408 7.76 -39.20 17.64
N GLU A 409 7.12 -39.74 16.60
CA GLU A 409 7.22 -41.18 16.27
C GLU A 409 8.65 -41.58 15.89
N LEU A 410 9.32 -40.74 15.08
CA LEU A 410 10.71 -40.96 14.67
C LEU A 410 11.71 -40.80 15.83
N GLU A 411 11.49 -39.86 16.74
CA GLU A 411 12.30 -39.70 17.96
C GLU A 411 12.19 -40.94 18.86
N ALA A 412 10.98 -41.49 19.03
CA ALA A 412 10.77 -42.73 19.78
C ALA A 412 11.45 -43.93 19.12
N ALA A 413 11.37 -44.05 17.79
CA ALA A 413 12.06 -45.08 17.04
C ALA A 413 13.59 -44.97 17.15
N LEU A 414 14.14 -43.74 17.09
CA LEU A 414 15.57 -43.48 17.25
C LEU A 414 16.04 -43.81 18.67
N ALA A 415 15.25 -43.48 19.69
CA ALA A 415 15.56 -43.85 21.08
C ALA A 415 15.58 -45.37 21.28
N ALA A 416 14.62 -46.10 20.71
CA ALA A 416 14.58 -47.56 20.75
C ALA A 416 15.79 -48.19 20.04
N ASN A 417 16.12 -47.71 18.84
CA ASN A 417 17.28 -48.17 18.08
C ASN A 417 18.60 -47.94 18.86
N ARG A 418 18.80 -46.75 19.44
CA ARG A 418 19.98 -46.43 20.27
C ARG A 418 20.09 -47.33 21.51
N ALA A 419 18.95 -47.69 22.13
CA ALA A 419 18.94 -48.61 23.25
C ALA A 419 19.38 -50.03 22.84
N GLU A 420 18.92 -50.52 21.68
CA GLU A 420 19.33 -51.81 21.12
C GLU A 420 20.83 -51.80 20.73
N GLN A 421 21.32 -50.67 20.22
CA GLN A 421 22.72 -50.48 19.89
C GLN A 421 23.62 -50.58 21.13
N ALA A 422 23.21 -49.95 22.24
CA ALA A 422 23.90 -50.03 23.52
C ALA A 422 23.93 -51.47 24.06
N ALA A 423 22.80 -52.19 24.00
CA ALA A 423 22.73 -53.59 24.40
C ALA A 423 23.64 -54.50 23.55
N THR A 424 23.69 -54.24 22.24
CA THR A 424 24.55 -54.98 21.30
C THR A 424 26.03 -54.75 21.59
N ARG A 425 26.44 -53.49 21.85
CA ARG A 425 27.82 -53.15 22.28
C ARG A 425 28.22 -53.84 23.58
N GLN A 426 27.30 -53.90 24.55
CA GLN A 426 27.54 -54.61 25.79
C GLN A 426 27.78 -56.11 25.54
N SER A 427 26.94 -56.76 24.72
CA SER A 427 27.13 -58.16 24.33
C SER A 427 28.47 -58.41 23.63
N GLN A 428 28.90 -57.52 22.73
CA GLN A 428 30.21 -57.63 22.08
C GLN A 428 31.36 -57.56 23.08
N THR A 429 31.24 -56.70 24.10
CA THR A 429 32.26 -56.57 25.16
C THR A 429 32.37 -57.87 25.94
N GLU A 430 31.23 -58.42 26.38
CA GLU A 430 31.17 -59.70 27.11
C GLU A 430 31.74 -60.88 26.28
N ILE A 431 31.44 -60.92 24.98
CA ILE A 431 31.99 -61.94 24.06
C ILE A 431 33.51 -61.79 23.92
N THR A 432 34.00 -60.55 23.81
CA THR A 432 35.43 -60.27 23.66
C THR A 432 36.21 -60.64 24.92
N GLU A 433 35.65 -60.38 26.10
CA GLU A 433 36.22 -60.82 27.39
C GLU A 433 36.32 -62.34 27.47
N LYS A 434 35.27 -63.07 27.09
CA LYS A 434 35.28 -64.55 27.02
C LYS A 434 36.32 -65.07 26.02
N GLN A 435 36.44 -64.44 24.85
CA GLN A 435 37.46 -64.78 23.86
C GLN A 435 38.89 -64.58 24.40
N ALA A 436 39.14 -63.49 25.13
CA ALA A 436 40.43 -63.24 25.76
C ALA A 436 40.78 -64.31 26.80
N ALA A 437 39.80 -64.72 27.62
CA ALA A 437 39.97 -65.80 28.59
C ALA A 437 40.29 -67.16 27.93
N LEU A 438 39.54 -67.55 26.90
CA LEU A 438 39.80 -68.81 26.16
C LEU A 438 41.16 -68.80 25.45
N LYS A 439 41.56 -67.65 24.87
CA LYS A 439 42.86 -67.52 24.20
C LYS A 439 44.03 -67.62 25.19
N ALA A 440 43.92 -67.00 26.35
CA ALA A 440 44.93 -67.10 27.41
C ALA A 440 45.10 -68.56 27.88
N GLU A 441 43.99 -69.29 28.05
CA GLU A 441 44.01 -70.69 28.44
C GLU A 441 44.61 -71.60 27.35
N ALA A 442 44.28 -71.34 26.08
CA ALA A 442 44.86 -72.07 24.95
C ALA A 442 46.38 -71.83 24.80
N GLU A 443 46.86 -70.61 25.00
CA GLU A 443 48.31 -70.31 24.99
C GLU A 443 49.03 -70.94 26.20
N ARG A 444 48.39 -70.98 27.37
CA ARG A 444 48.90 -71.71 28.54
C ARG A 444 49.11 -73.19 28.22
N LEU A 445 48.13 -73.85 27.61
CA LEU A 445 48.21 -75.26 27.21
C LEU A 445 49.25 -75.50 26.09
N LYS A 446 49.37 -74.59 25.11
CA LYS A 446 50.43 -74.67 24.08
C LYS A 446 51.83 -74.55 24.68
N GLY A 447 52.03 -73.61 25.62
CA GLY A 447 53.30 -73.47 26.34
C GLY A 447 53.66 -74.72 27.13
N GLN A 448 52.66 -75.36 27.77
CA GLN A 448 52.83 -76.66 28.43
C GLN A 448 53.22 -77.76 27.43
N SER A 449 52.54 -77.85 26.28
CA SER A 449 52.86 -78.84 25.24
C SER A 449 54.25 -78.63 24.63
N ALA A 450 54.66 -77.39 24.36
CA ALA A 450 55.99 -77.07 23.83
C ALA A 450 57.10 -77.43 24.84
N SER A 451 56.88 -77.19 26.12
CA SER A 451 57.81 -77.60 27.19
C SER A 451 57.91 -79.13 27.28
N LEU A 452 56.78 -79.83 27.13
CA LEU A 452 56.73 -81.29 27.08
C LEU A 452 57.36 -81.86 25.80
N GLU A 453 57.36 -81.17 24.67
CA GLU A 453 57.99 -81.58 23.40
C GLU A 453 59.52 -81.38 23.41
N ALA A 454 60.02 -80.33 24.05
CA ALA A 454 61.45 -79.98 24.08
C ALA A 454 62.33 -80.84 25.02
N THR A 455 61.74 -81.76 25.79
CA THR A 455 62.42 -82.46 26.89
C THR A 455 62.58 -83.96 26.62
N GLU A 456 63.80 -84.49 26.68
CA GLU A 456 64.10 -85.95 26.61
C GLU A 456 64.46 -86.56 27.98
N SER A 457 64.35 -85.78 29.07
CA SER A 457 64.68 -86.23 30.43
C SER A 457 63.61 -87.18 31.01
N ALA A 458 64.03 -88.00 31.98
CA ALA A 458 63.15 -88.93 32.69
C ALA A 458 62.17 -88.24 33.66
N ASN A 459 62.17 -86.90 33.77
CA ASN A 459 61.33 -86.14 34.69
C ASN A 459 60.58 -85.01 33.96
N CYS A 460 59.29 -84.84 34.28
CA CYS A 460 58.41 -83.87 33.64
C CYS A 460 58.83 -82.42 33.93
N PRO A 461 59.01 -81.57 32.91
CA PRO A 461 59.44 -80.17 33.09
C PRO A 461 58.36 -79.24 33.68
N VAL A 462 57.12 -79.72 33.82
CA VAL A 462 55.99 -78.95 34.36
C VAL A 462 55.69 -79.28 35.83
N CYS A 463 55.97 -80.51 36.27
CA CYS A 463 55.63 -80.98 37.62
C CYS A 463 56.70 -81.90 38.28
N GLU A 464 57.87 -82.04 37.66
CA GLU A 464 59.08 -82.72 38.15
C GLU A 464 58.98 -84.24 38.45
N GLN A 465 57.84 -84.87 38.15
CA GLN A 465 57.60 -86.31 38.34
C GLN A 465 58.19 -87.21 37.23
N PRO A 466 58.44 -88.52 37.47
CA PRO A 466 58.99 -89.43 36.46
C PRO A 466 58.09 -89.51 35.20
N LEU A 467 58.63 -89.16 34.04
CA LEU A 467 57.90 -89.07 32.77
C LEU A 467 58.28 -90.26 31.88
N THR A 468 57.41 -91.25 31.80
CA THR A 468 57.56 -92.34 30.81
C THR A 468 57.14 -91.86 29.42
N GLY A 469 57.69 -92.47 28.37
CA GLY A 469 57.34 -92.15 26.98
C GLY A 469 55.86 -92.32 26.66
N ASP A 470 55.15 -93.22 27.37
CA ASP A 470 53.71 -93.42 27.24
C ASP A 470 52.90 -92.31 27.91
N HIS A 471 53.28 -91.91 29.13
CA HIS A 471 52.57 -90.85 29.87
C HIS A 471 52.76 -89.47 29.23
N ARG A 472 53.93 -89.21 28.63
CA ARG A 472 54.18 -88.01 27.82
C ARG A 472 53.24 -87.91 26.63
N ARG A 473 53.01 -89.03 25.92
CA ARG A 473 52.09 -89.08 24.78
C ARG A 473 50.64 -88.84 25.21
N GLU A 474 50.23 -89.41 26.34
CA GLU A 474 48.89 -89.21 26.91
C GLU A 474 48.62 -87.74 27.29
N LEU A 475 49.58 -87.06 27.92
CA LEU A 475 49.46 -85.64 28.29
C LEU A 475 49.43 -84.71 27.07
N LEU A 476 50.26 -85.00 26.05
CA LEU A 476 50.23 -84.25 24.79
C LEU A 476 48.89 -84.44 24.07
N GLU A 477 48.35 -85.66 24.04
CA GLU A 477 47.05 -85.93 23.43
C GLU A 477 45.89 -85.28 24.20
N ARG A 478 45.94 -85.28 25.54
CA ARG A 478 44.97 -84.56 26.38
C ARG A 478 45.00 -83.05 26.13
N ASN A 479 46.19 -82.44 26.13
CA ASN A 479 46.34 -81.01 25.85
C ASN A 479 45.87 -80.68 24.44
N LYS A 480 46.15 -81.53 23.46
CA LYS A 480 45.69 -81.40 22.08
C LYS A 480 44.15 -81.40 22.01
N ASN A 481 43.48 -82.36 22.65
CA ASN A 481 42.01 -82.42 22.69
C ASN A 481 41.39 -81.20 23.42
N GLN A 482 42.00 -80.72 24.50
CA GLN A 482 41.54 -79.52 25.21
C GLN A 482 41.75 -78.26 24.37
N ILE A 483 42.87 -78.13 23.66
CA ILE A 483 43.13 -77.02 22.72
C ILE A 483 42.11 -77.07 21.56
N GLU A 484 41.76 -78.25 21.05
CA GLU A 484 40.73 -78.40 20.02
C GLU A 484 39.34 -77.98 20.52
N THR A 485 38.99 -78.33 21.76
CA THR A 485 37.73 -77.90 22.39
C THR A 485 37.67 -76.39 22.58
N LEU A 486 38.73 -75.78 23.13
CA LEU A 486 38.83 -74.32 23.28
C LEU A 486 38.84 -73.59 21.94
N ARG A 487 39.42 -74.19 20.88
CA ARG A 487 39.35 -73.65 19.51
C ARG A 487 37.92 -73.69 18.96
N ALA A 488 37.16 -74.74 19.23
CA ALA A 488 35.77 -74.84 18.82
C ALA A 488 34.89 -73.79 19.53
N GLU A 489 35.04 -73.65 20.85
CA GLU A 489 34.34 -72.61 21.63
C GLU A 489 34.74 -71.19 21.19
N TYR A 490 36.02 -70.94 20.97
CA TYR A 490 36.50 -69.68 20.41
C TYR A 490 35.89 -69.41 19.03
N GLY A 491 35.78 -70.43 18.18
CA GLY A 491 35.11 -70.35 16.87
C GLY A 491 33.64 -69.95 16.99
N THR A 492 32.90 -70.52 17.94
CA THR A 492 31.50 -70.16 18.19
C THR A 492 31.34 -68.72 18.67
N LEU A 493 32.18 -68.26 19.61
CA LEU A 493 32.19 -66.87 20.07
C LEU A 493 32.61 -65.91 18.96
N ASN A 494 33.52 -66.31 18.07
CA ASN A 494 33.93 -65.49 16.93
C ASN A 494 32.79 -65.29 15.93
N HIS A 495 31.98 -66.33 15.71
CA HIS A 495 30.75 -66.21 14.91
C HIS A 495 29.72 -65.31 15.60
N GLN A 496 29.47 -65.48 16.90
CA GLN A 496 28.56 -64.61 17.67
C GLN A 496 29.02 -63.15 17.68
N LEU A 497 30.32 -62.89 17.81
CA LEU A 497 30.89 -61.54 17.73
C LEU A 497 30.70 -60.93 16.35
N ALA A 498 30.88 -61.72 15.27
CA ALA A 498 30.65 -61.26 13.90
C ALA A 498 29.18 -60.89 13.68
N VAL A 499 28.23 -61.70 14.17
CA VAL A 499 26.79 -61.42 14.11
C VAL A 499 26.44 -60.16 14.91
N ALA A 500 26.95 -60.01 16.13
CA ALA A 500 26.70 -58.83 16.95
C ALA A 500 27.30 -57.55 16.34
N LYS A 501 28.48 -57.62 15.71
CA LYS A 501 29.09 -56.50 14.97
C LYS A 501 28.27 -56.12 13.73
N GLN A 502 27.72 -57.11 13.04
CA GLN A 502 26.85 -56.86 11.90
C GLN A 502 25.55 -56.18 12.34
N ARG A 503 24.93 -56.66 13.42
CA ARG A 503 23.72 -56.04 13.99
C ARG A 503 23.95 -54.61 14.45
N GLU A 504 25.10 -54.32 15.07
CA GLU A 504 25.45 -52.95 15.47
C GLU A 504 25.54 -52.00 14.26
N LYS A 505 26.16 -52.45 13.15
CA LYS A 505 26.24 -51.66 11.91
C LYS A 505 24.87 -51.41 11.29
N GLU A 506 23.97 -52.40 11.29
CA GLU A 506 22.59 -52.23 10.82
C GLU A 506 21.84 -51.18 11.64
N LEU A 507 21.95 -51.27 12.98
CA LEU A 507 21.34 -50.32 13.88
C LEU A 507 21.92 -48.90 13.69
N GLU A 508 23.23 -48.78 13.44
CA GLU A 508 23.88 -47.47 13.17
C GLU A 508 23.40 -46.84 11.87
N ALA A 509 23.22 -47.64 10.82
CA ALA A 509 22.66 -47.19 9.55
C ALA A 509 21.20 -46.74 9.70
N GLU A 510 20.39 -47.49 10.46
CA GLU A 510 19.01 -47.16 10.75
C GLU A 510 18.89 -45.88 11.61
N ALA A 511 19.74 -45.71 12.63
CA ALA A 511 19.81 -44.47 13.42
C ALA A 511 20.10 -43.25 12.54
N THR A 512 21.07 -43.37 11.62
CA THR A 512 21.45 -42.28 10.71
C THR A 512 20.29 -41.88 9.78
N ARG A 513 19.52 -42.86 9.29
CA ARG A 513 18.32 -42.62 8.45
C ARG A 513 17.21 -41.94 9.22
N LEU A 514 16.92 -42.41 10.44
CA LEU A 514 15.93 -41.80 11.33
C LEU A 514 16.31 -40.35 11.65
N GLU A 515 17.58 -40.07 11.94
CA GLU A 515 18.10 -38.71 12.18
C GLU A 515 18.02 -37.80 10.94
N ALA A 516 18.28 -38.31 9.74
CA ALA A 516 18.17 -37.54 8.51
C ALA A 516 16.71 -37.14 8.23
N ARG A 517 15.78 -38.08 8.43
CA ARG A 517 14.33 -37.84 8.28
C ARG A 517 13.81 -36.85 9.32
N LEU A 518 14.31 -36.91 10.56
CA LEU A 518 13.97 -35.95 11.62
C LEU A 518 14.33 -34.51 11.26
N ARG A 519 15.47 -34.29 10.57
CA ARG A 519 15.94 -32.95 10.17
C ARG A 519 15.09 -32.29 9.10
N GLN A 520 14.33 -33.08 8.33
CA GLN A 520 13.47 -32.58 7.25
C GLN A 520 12.08 -32.15 7.74
N LEU A 521 11.72 -32.46 9.00
CA LEU A 521 10.42 -32.15 9.57
C LEU A 521 10.42 -30.79 10.28
N ALA A 522 9.26 -30.14 10.30
CA ALA A 522 9.06 -28.83 10.90
C ALA A 522 9.31 -28.83 12.41
N ARG A 523 9.86 -27.74 12.93
CA ARG A 523 10.20 -27.61 14.36
C ARG A 523 9.02 -27.06 15.18
N PRO A 524 8.98 -27.33 16.50
CA PRO A 524 7.93 -26.78 17.38
C PRO A 524 7.83 -25.25 17.35
N ALA A 525 8.95 -24.55 17.21
CA ALA A 525 8.98 -23.09 17.14
C ALA A 525 8.20 -22.52 15.93
N GLU A 526 8.21 -23.22 14.79
CA GLU A 526 7.48 -22.79 13.58
C GLU A 526 5.96 -22.93 13.77
N ARG A 527 5.52 -23.90 14.59
CA ARG A 527 4.12 -24.03 14.99
C ARG A 527 3.71 -22.86 15.87
N ASP A 528 4.50 -22.56 16.90
CA ASP A 528 4.16 -21.54 17.89
C ASP A 528 4.07 -20.15 17.23
N GLU A 529 5.02 -19.81 16.35
CA GLU A 529 5.00 -18.57 15.57
C GLU A 529 3.75 -18.48 14.65
N LEU A 530 3.37 -19.58 14.01
CA LEU A 530 2.21 -19.61 13.14
C LEU A 530 0.88 -19.56 13.91
N VAL A 531 0.83 -20.16 15.10
CA VAL A 531 -0.33 -20.07 16.01
C VAL A 531 -0.52 -18.63 16.47
N GLU A 532 0.54 -17.95 16.91
CA GLU A 532 0.49 -16.54 17.31
C GLU A 532 -0.02 -15.66 16.15
N ARG A 533 0.47 -15.91 14.93
CA ARG A 533 0.00 -15.20 13.73
C ARG A 533 -1.48 -15.46 13.43
N ILE A 534 -1.96 -16.69 13.60
CA ILE A 534 -3.38 -17.05 13.43
C ILE A 534 -4.24 -16.33 14.48
N GLU A 535 -3.80 -16.25 15.73
CA GLU A 535 -4.50 -15.52 16.79
C GLU A 535 -4.65 -14.04 16.45
N VAL A 536 -3.58 -13.40 15.97
CA VAL A 536 -3.60 -12.00 15.53
C VAL A 536 -4.58 -11.78 14.37
N ILE A 537 -4.52 -12.61 13.32
CA ILE A 537 -5.43 -12.50 12.16
C ILE A 537 -6.88 -12.73 12.60
N THR A 538 -7.12 -13.70 13.48
CA THR A 538 -8.46 -14.02 14.00
C THR A 538 -9.01 -12.86 14.82
N ALA A 539 -8.22 -12.25 15.69
CA ALA A 539 -8.62 -11.09 16.47
C ALA A 539 -8.98 -9.89 15.57
N GLN A 540 -8.14 -9.60 14.57
CA GLN A 540 -8.40 -8.54 13.59
C GLN A 540 -9.66 -8.81 12.76
N LEU A 541 -9.87 -10.05 12.31
CA LEU A 541 -11.07 -10.44 11.57
C LEU A 541 -12.34 -10.31 12.43
N THR A 542 -12.25 -10.66 13.71
CA THR A 542 -13.36 -10.55 14.66
C THR A 542 -13.75 -9.08 14.87
N ASP A 543 -12.78 -8.19 15.07
CA ASP A 543 -13.02 -6.74 15.17
C ASP A 543 -13.60 -6.17 13.88
N THR A 544 -13.05 -6.57 12.72
CA THR A 544 -13.56 -6.15 11.40
C THR A 544 -15.02 -6.56 11.21
N ARG A 545 -15.36 -7.82 11.50
CA ARG A 545 -16.74 -8.34 11.41
C ARG A 545 -17.68 -7.65 12.38
N LYS A 546 -17.22 -7.30 13.58
CA LYS A 546 -18.04 -6.55 14.56
C LYS A 546 -18.40 -5.17 14.01
N ARG A 547 -17.43 -4.42 13.48
CA ARG A 547 -17.67 -3.11 12.85
C ARG A 547 -18.55 -3.22 11.59
N LEU A 548 -18.45 -4.32 10.86
CA LEU A 548 -19.27 -4.60 9.69
C LEU A 548 -20.73 -4.86 10.08
N ALA A 549 -20.96 -5.62 11.16
CA ALA A 549 -22.29 -5.84 11.71
C ALA A 549 -22.95 -4.52 12.18
N GLU A 550 -22.18 -3.61 12.78
CA GLU A 550 -22.64 -2.27 13.18
C GLU A 550 -23.11 -1.41 11.99
N LEU A 551 -22.65 -1.70 10.78
CA LEU A 551 -22.96 -0.94 9.55
C LEU A 551 -23.84 -1.70 8.55
N SER A 552 -24.36 -2.87 8.94
CA SER A 552 -25.06 -3.79 8.02
C SER A 552 -26.36 -3.23 7.43
N ASP A 553 -27.02 -2.30 8.12
CA ASP A 553 -28.26 -1.66 7.67
C ASP A 553 -28.05 -0.44 6.76
N GLU A 554 -26.82 0.10 6.69
CA GLU A 554 -26.52 1.33 5.94
C GLU A 554 -26.77 1.22 4.42
N PRO A 555 -26.55 0.08 3.73
CA PRO A 555 -26.94 -0.09 2.32
C PRO A 555 -28.45 0.06 2.08
N ALA A 556 -29.27 -0.53 2.95
CA ALA A 556 -30.72 -0.43 2.86
C ALA A 556 -31.21 0.99 3.20
N ARG A 557 -30.59 1.62 4.20
CA ARG A 557 -30.87 3.00 4.60
C ARG A 557 -30.55 4.01 3.49
N ALA A 558 -29.39 3.89 2.84
CA ALA A 558 -29.03 4.74 1.71
C ALA A 558 -30.02 4.62 0.54
N ALA A 559 -30.42 3.39 0.20
CA ALA A 559 -31.41 3.14 -0.86
C ALA A 559 -32.80 3.71 -0.51
N ALA A 560 -33.23 3.61 0.74
CA ALA A 560 -34.49 4.19 1.20
C ALA A 560 -34.47 5.73 1.14
N LEU A 561 -33.38 6.37 1.59
CA LEU A 561 -33.20 7.82 1.55
C LEU A 561 -33.14 8.37 0.11
N GLU A 562 -32.51 7.66 -0.82
CA GLU A 562 -32.52 8.00 -2.25
C GLU A 562 -33.93 7.95 -2.83
N GLN A 563 -34.71 6.91 -2.50
CA GLN A 563 -36.10 6.81 -2.94
C GLN A 563 -36.98 7.93 -2.38
N GLU A 564 -36.80 8.29 -1.11
CA GLU A 564 -37.52 9.41 -0.49
C GLU A 564 -37.16 10.76 -1.12
N LEU A 565 -35.89 11.01 -1.45
CA LEU A 565 -35.47 12.23 -2.16
C LEU A 565 -36.03 12.31 -3.58
N VAL A 566 -36.03 11.19 -4.32
CA VAL A 566 -36.62 11.13 -5.66
C VAL A 566 -38.13 11.40 -5.61
N ALA A 567 -38.83 10.88 -4.60
CA ALA A 567 -40.26 11.12 -4.42
C ALA A 567 -40.58 12.57 -4.02
N LEU A 568 -39.66 13.25 -3.32
CA LEU A 568 -39.82 14.64 -2.86
C LEU A 568 -39.59 15.67 -3.99
N GLY A 569 -38.81 15.34 -5.02
CA GLY A 569 -38.50 16.27 -6.13
C GLY A 569 -37.44 17.30 -5.76
N ASP A 570 -37.57 18.55 -6.25
CA ASP A 570 -36.67 19.67 -5.90
C ASP A 570 -37.43 20.93 -5.40
N PRO A 571 -38.09 20.85 -4.22
CA PRO A 571 -38.78 21.97 -3.59
C PRO A 571 -37.91 23.22 -3.41
N ARG A 572 -36.61 23.05 -3.17
CA ARG A 572 -35.65 24.16 -2.99
C ARG A 572 -35.53 25.01 -4.23
N ARG A 573 -35.34 24.39 -5.40
CA ARG A 573 -35.26 25.11 -6.68
C ARG A 573 -36.57 25.83 -7.04
N GLU A 574 -37.71 25.24 -6.68
CA GLU A 574 -39.02 25.87 -6.86
C GLU A 574 -39.22 27.08 -5.91
N SER A 575 -38.79 26.95 -4.64
CA SER A 575 -38.81 28.05 -3.67
C SER A 575 -37.88 29.21 -4.05
N ASP A 576 -36.68 28.92 -4.55
CA ASP A 576 -35.71 29.94 -4.98
C ASP A 576 -36.24 30.74 -6.19
N GLY A 577 -36.95 30.09 -7.12
CA GLY A 577 -37.61 30.75 -8.25
C GLY A 577 -38.73 31.70 -7.82
N LEU A 578 -39.49 31.34 -6.79
CA LEU A 578 -40.58 32.17 -6.25
C LEU A 578 -40.07 33.33 -5.38
N ALA A 579 -38.89 33.20 -4.76
CA ALA A 579 -38.28 34.24 -3.92
C ALA A 579 -38.01 35.55 -4.67
N LEU A 580 -37.61 35.46 -5.94
CA LEU A 580 -37.36 36.62 -6.79
C LEU A 580 -38.62 37.46 -7.04
N VAL A 581 -39.77 36.79 -7.19
CA VAL A 581 -41.08 37.44 -7.42
C VAL A 581 -41.64 38.00 -6.11
N ALA A 582 -41.55 37.24 -5.02
CA ALA A 582 -41.99 37.69 -3.70
C ALA A 582 -41.20 38.92 -3.18
N GLY A 583 -39.91 39.01 -3.49
CA GLY A 583 -39.03 40.12 -3.09
C GLY A 583 -39.42 41.49 -3.68
N GLN A 584 -40.24 41.53 -4.73
CA GLN A 584 -40.70 42.77 -5.36
C GLN A 584 -41.90 43.40 -4.63
N ARG A 585 -42.53 42.67 -3.70
CA ARG A 585 -43.78 43.06 -3.01
C ARG A 585 -43.72 44.44 -2.35
N ALA A 586 -42.70 44.70 -1.54
CA ALA A 586 -42.59 45.97 -0.80
C ALA A 586 -42.46 47.18 -1.75
N GLY A 587 -41.76 47.02 -2.88
CA GLY A 587 -41.63 48.05 -3.90
C GLY A 587 -42.94 48.31 -4.65
N ILE A 588 -43.74 47.27 -4.91
CA ILE A 588 -45.06 47.38 -5.54
C ILE A 588 -46.06 48.06 -4.58
N GLU A 589 -46.08 47.69 -3.29
CA GLU A 589 -46.96 48.28 -2.27
C GLU A 589 -46.71 49.78 -2.09
N GLN A 590 -45.45 50.23 -2.07
CA GLN A 590 -45.11 51.65 -2.00
C GLN A 590 -45.58 52.44 -3.23
N ARG A 591 -45.38 51.88 -4.44
CA ARG A 591 -45.84 52.52 -5.69
C ARG A 591 -47.36 52.60 -5.77
N LEU A 592 -48.06 51.57 -5.30
CA LEU A 592 -49.52 51.52 -5.24
C LEU A 592 -50.07 52.59 -4.27
N ALA A 593 -49.46 52.75 -3.09
CA ALA A 593 -49.86 53.75 -2.11
C ALA A 593 -49.71 55.18 -2.65
N ALA A 594 -48.59 55.49 -3.29
CA ALA A 594 -48.35 56.79 -3.92
C ALA A 594 -49.38 57.09 -5.03
N LYS A 595 -49.68 56.11 -5.90
CA LYS A 595 -50.66 56.31 -6.99
C LYS A 595 -52.10 56.44 -6.50
N ARG A 596 -52.47 55.75 -5.40
CA ARG A 596 -53.78 55.93 -4.76
C ARG A 596 -53.95 57.34 -4.18
N GLN A 597 -52.89 57.91 -3.62
CA GLN A 597 -52.89 59.29 -3.15
C GLN A 597 -53.06 60.28 -4.31
N ASP A 598 -52.38 60.06 -5.44
CA ASP A 598 -52.55 60.85 -6.67
C ASP A 598 -54.00 60.81 -7.17
N LEU A 599 -54.63 59.63 -7.19
CA LEU A 599 -56.02 59.45 -7.61
C LEU A 599 -57.02 60.16 -6.68
N GLN A 600 -56.80 60.07 -5.36
CA GLN A 600 -57.64 60.75 -4.38
C GLN A 600 -57.57 62.27 -4.54
N ALA A 601 -56.35 62.82 -4.64
CA ALA A 601 -56.14 64.26 -4.85
C ALA A 601 -56.79 64.76 -6.15
N ALA A 602 -56.71 63.98 -7.24
CA ALA A 602 -57.36 64.31 -8.50
C ALA A 602 -58.90 64.30 -8.40
N ASN A 603 -59.48 63.35 -7.67
CA ASN A 603 -60.93 63.26 -7.46
C ASN A 603 -61.48 64.39 -6.59
N GLU A 604 -60.77 64.75 -5.51
CA GLU A 604 -61.16 65.86 -4.61
C GLU A 604 -61.12 67.21 -5.34
N ALA A 605 -60.09 67.43 -6.17
CA ALA A 605 -60.00 68.61 -7.02
C ALA A 605 -61.14 68.68 -8.06
N LEU A 606 -61.47 67.56 -8.71
CA LEU A 606 -62.57 67.48 -9.68
C LEU A 606 -63.95 67.72 -9.05
N ALA A 607 -64.20 67.17 -7.86
CA ALA A 607 -65.46 67.37 -7.14
C ALA A 607 -65.69 68.85 -6.83
N THR A 608 -64.64 69.52 -6.32
CA THR A 608 -64.67 70.95 -6.00
C THR A 608 -64.91 71.81 -7.24
N LEU A 609 -64.21 71.53 -8.34
CA LEU A 609 -64.36 72.26 -9.62
C LEU A 609 -65.74 72.04 -10.26
N ASN A 610 -66.28 70.83 -10.20
CA ASN A 610 -67.60 70.52 -10.76
C ASN A 610 -68.75 71.16 -9.97
N GLU A 611 -68.61 71.31 -8.65
CA GLU A 611 -69.57 72.02 -7.83
C GLU A 611 -69.58 73.52 -8.13
N GLN A 612 -68.40 74.13 -8.32
CA GLN A 612 -68.27 75.52 -8.72
C GLN A 612 -68.86 75.79 -10.11
N LEU A 613 -68.70 74.87 -11.06
CA LEU A 613 -69.20 75.03 -12.44
C LEU A 613 -70.73 74.98 -12.59
N ARG A 614 -71.47 74.41 -11.61
CA ARG A 614 -72.94 74.39 -11.63
C ARG A 614 -73.58 75.77 -11.45
N ALA A 615 -72.87 76.71 -10.83
CA ALA A 615 -73.37 78.06 -10.58
C ALA A 615 -73.54 78.91 -11.86
N PHE A 616 -73.00 78.48 -13.01
CA PHE A 616 -72.95 79.25 -14.26
C PHE A 616 -73.87 78.73 -15.38
N ALA A 617 -74.89 77.92 -15.05
CA ALA A 617 -75.72 77.21 -16.04
C ALA A 617 -76.66 78.11 -16.88
N ASP A 618 -77.04 79.30 -16.39
CA ASP A 618 -78.03 80.21 -17.02
C ASP A 618 -77.42 81.57 -17.48
N LEU A 619 -76.08 81.68 -17.45
CA LEU A 619 -75.36 82.94 -17.63
C LEU A 619 -75.52 83.54 -19.04
N ASP A 620 -75.55 82.70 -20.07
CA ASP A 620 -75.58 83.14 -21.47
C ASP A 620 -76.96 83.69 -21.90
N GLY A 621 -78.06 83.32 -21.21
CA GLY A 621 -79.41 83.85 -21.47
C GLY A 621 -79.69 85.21 -20.80
N GLN A 622 -79.02 85.51 -19.69
CA GLN A 622 -79.21 86.74 -18.91
C GLN A 622 -78.49 87.96 -19.52
N MET A 623 -77.38 87.72 -20.24
CA MET A 623 -76.57 88.79 -20.85
C MET A 623 -77.21 89.45 -22.09
N ASP A 624 -78.04 88.73 -22.84
CA ASP A 624 -78.64 89.26 -24.07
C ASP A 624 -79.87 90.16 -23.82
N GLY A 625 -80.62 89.95 -22.73
CA GLY A 625 -81.77 90.79 -22.37
C GLY A 625 -81.39 92.19 -21.85
N LEU A 626 -80.29 92.30 -21.10
CA LEU A 626 -79.87 93.53 -20.45
C LEU A 626 -79.20 94.55 -21.41
N ARG A 627 -78.68 94.09 -22.56
CA ARG A 627 -78.05 94.97 -23.57
C ARG A 627 -79.05 95.85 -24.33
N THR A 628 -80.31 95.43 -24.46
CA THR A 628 -81.36 96.19 -25.18
C THR A 628 -81.97 97.32 -24.34
N GLU A 629 -81.88 97.23 -23.01
CA GLU A 629 -82.52 98.17 -22.08
C GLU A 629 -81.61 99.37 -21.71
N LEU A 630 -80.30 99.24 -21.93
CA LEU A 630 -79.27 100.23 -21.55
C LEU A 630 -79.24 101.49 -22.44
N GLN A 631 -79.65 101.39 -23.71
CA GLN A 631 -79.60 102.50 -24.67
C GLN A 631 -80.63 103.62 -24.43
N ARG A 632 -81.58 103.46 -23.51
CA ARG A 632 -82.71 104.38 -23.34
C ARG A 632 -82.54 105.48 -22.28
N HIS A 633 -81.52 105.43 -21.42
CA HIS A 633 -81.46 106.29 -20.22
C HIS A 633 -80.14 107.10 -20.03
N GLU A 634 -79.30 107.22 -21.06
CA GLU A 634 -77.91 107.71 -20.95
C GLU A 634 -77.76 109.21 -20.62
N ALA A 635 -78.74 110.05 -20.96
CA ALA A 635 -78.63 111.51 -20.79
C ALA A 635 -78.83 111.99 -19.34
N ASP A 636 -79.62 111.28 -18.53
CA ASP A 636 -80.01 111.71 -17.17
C ASP A 636 -79.02 111.23 -16.08
N HIS A 637 -78.23 110.21 -16.38
CA HIS A 637 -77.22 109.61 -15.48
C HIS A 637 -76.05 110.54 -15.12
N ARG A 638 -75.68 111.44 -16.03
CA ARG A 638 -74.44 112.22 -15.93
C ARG A 638 -74.47 113.30 -14.84
N ARG A 639 -75.65 113.72 -14.39
CA ARG A 639 -75.82 114.88 -13.47
C ARG A 639 -76.08 114.55 -12.00
N TYR A 640 -76.29 113.29 -11.64
CA TYR A 640 -76.51 112.87 -10.24
C TYR A 640 -75.32 112.13 -9.63
N LEU A 641 -74.48 111.49 -10.45
CA LEU A 641 -73.36 110.67 -9.97
C LEU A 641 -72.31 111.43 -9.18
N GLU A 642 -72.11 112.70 -9.50
CA GLU A 642 -71.00 113.47 -8.95
C GLU A 642 -71.20 113.81 -7.47
N SER A 643 -72.37 113.52 -6.87
CA SER A 643 -72.64 114.02 -5.51
C SER A 643 -73.51 113.12 -4.62
N ALA A 644 -73.90 111.92 -5.05
CA ALA A 644 -74.85 111.12 -4.30
C ALA A 644 -74.27 110.03 -3.37
N ARG A 645 -73.11 109.45 -3.68
CA ARG A 645 -72.67 108.20 -3.04
C ARG A 645 -71.92 108.34 -1.72
N LEU A 646 -71.37 109.51 -1.44
CA LEU A 646 -70.48 109.68 -0.30
C LEU A 646 -71.27 109.99 0.98
N ALA A 647 -72.41 110.67 0.92
CA ALA A 647 -73.13 111.16 2.10
C ALA A 647 -73.80 110.11 3.02
N GLU A 648 -74.08 108.89 2.56
CA GLU A 648 -74.98 107.93 3.23
C GLU A 648 -74.27 106.81 4.03
N GLU A 649 -72.96 106.59 3.82
CA GLU A 649 -72.25 105.40 4.33
C GLU A 649 -71.44 105.62 5.64
N LEU A 650 -71.50 106.81 6.23
CA LEU A 650 -70.66 107.20 7.37
C LEU A 650 -70.75 106.25 8.60
N PRO A 651 -71.93 105.75 9.05
CA PRO A 651 -72.04 104.92 10.27
C PRO A 651 -71.54 103.48 10.10
N ALA A 652 -71.73 102.88 8.92
CA ALA A 652 -71.33 101.48 8.66
C ALA A 652 -69.80 101.35 8.51
N ARG A 653 -69.16 102.39 7.96
CA ARG A 653 -67.70 102.43 7.76
C ARG A 653 -66.93 102.56 9.09
N THR A 654 -67.51 103.18 10.13
CA THR A 654 -66.86 103.32 11.45
C THR A 654 -66.79 102.00 12.25
N HIS A 655 -67.79 101.12 12.14
CA HIS A 655 -67.82 99.84 12.87
C HIS A 655 -66.84 98.80 12.30
N ARG A 656 -66.64 98.81 10.97
CA ARG A 656 -65.70 97.89 10.28
C ARG A 656 -64.24 98.14 10.71
N VAL A 657 -63.86 99.39 10.94
CA VAL A 657 -62.53 99.78 11.43
C VAL A 657 -62.24 99.14 12.80
N ALA A 658 -63.19 99.20 13.74
CA ALA A 658 -63.00 98.68 15.10
C ALA A 658 -62.78 97.15 15.14
N THR A 659 -63.45 96.39 14.27
CA THR A 659 -63.32 94.92 14.23
C THR A 659 -61.96 94.48 13.69
N LEU A 660 -61.47 95.13 12.63
CA LEU A 660 -60.17 94.80 12.04
C LEU A 660 -59.01 95.20 12.98
N GLN A 661 -59.18 96.26 13.79
CA GLN A 661 -58.19 96.64 14.82
C GLN A 661 -57.98 95.55 15.88
N ALA A 662 -59.04 94.88 16.33
CA ALA A 662 -58.96 93.81 17.32
C ALA A 662 -58.25 92.55 16.77
N GLN A 663 -58.52 92.17 15.52
CA GLN A 663 -57.88 91.01 14.88
C GLN A 663 -56.39 91.25 14.62
N HIS A 664 -56.02 92.47 14.21
CA HIS A 664 -54.63 92.87 14.04
C HIS A 664 -53.82 92.76 15.36
N ALA A 665 -54.40 93.21 16.48
CA ALA A 665 -53.74 93.16 17.78
C ALA A 665 -53.44 91.71 18.26
N ALA A 666 -54.39 90.78 18.07
CA ALA A 666 -54.23 89.39 18.51
C ALA A 666 -53.14 88.64 17.71
N LEU A 667 -53.04 88.87 16.39
CA LEU A 667 -52.02 88.23 15.56
C LEU A 667 -50.62 88.80 15.84
N ALA A 668 -50.51 90.09 16.17
CA ALA A 668 -49.25 90.71 16.59
C ALA A 668 -48.70 90.08 17.88
N GLU A 669 -49.55 89.74 18.85
CA GLU A 669 -49.15 89.08 20.09
C GLU A 669 -48.64 87.64 19.85
N GLN A 670 -49.27 86.90 18.93
CA GLN A 670 -48.83 85.55 18.56
C GLN A 670 -47.45 85.54 17.88
N ILE A 671 -47.17 86.53 17.02
CA ILE A 671 -45.85 86.68 16.36
C ILE A 671 -44.76 86.92 17.40
N GLU A 672 -45.00 87.77 18.40
CA GLU A 672 -44.04 88.03 19.47
C GLU A 672 -43.78 86.77 20.34
N GLY A 673 -44.82 85.96 20.60
CA GLY A 673 -44.67 84.66 21.26
C GLY A 673 -43.78 83.69 20.48
N SER A 674 -44.01 83.55 19.17
CA SER A 674 -43.20 82.69 18.30
C SER A 674 -41.76 83.22 18.13
N ARG A 675 -41.55 84.54 18.07
CA ARG A 675 -40.21 85.17 18.06
C ARG A 675 -39.44 84.90 19.34
N ALA A 676 -40.07 85.01 20.50
CA ALA A 676 -39.46 84.70 21.79
C ALA A 676 -39.05 83.21 21.89
N GLN A 677 -39.87 82.31 21.36
CA GLN A 677 -39.56 80.88 21.31
C GLN A 677 -38.40 80.57 20.36
N ARG A 678 -38.37 81.17 19.16
CA ARG A 678 -37.23 81.05 18.23
C ARG A 678 -35.92 81.59 18.85
N ALA A 679 -35.98 82.71 19.56
CA ALA A 679 -34.79 83.28 20.22
C ALA A 679 -34.22 82.35 21.31
N ARG A 680 -35.08 81.65 22.06
CA ARG A 680 -34.64 80.65 23.06
C ARG A 680 -33.96 79.44 22.43
N VAL A 681 -34.52 78.91 21.34
CA VAL A 681 -33.92 77.76 20.63
C VAL A 681 -32.63 78.19 19.92
N ALA A 682 -32.57 79.41 19.39
CA ALA A 682 -31.40 79.94 18.68
C ALA A 682 -30.17 80.12 19.59
N ALA A 683 -30.39 80.42 20.88
CA ALA A 683 -29.31 80.52 21.86
C ALA A 683 -28.58 79.18 22.11
N GLY A 684 -29.18 78.04 21.75
CA GLY A 684 -28.60 76.71 21.88
C GLY A 684 -28.01 76.12 20.58
N PHE A 685 -27.98 76.88 19.48
CA PHE A 685 -27.53 76.39 18.17
C PHE A 685 -26.20 77.03 17.75
N ASP A 686 -25.22 76.18 17.41
CA ASP A 686 -23.93 76.59 16.84
C ASP A 686 -23.79 75.99 15.43
N ALA A 687 -23.82 76.86 14.41
CA ALA A 687 -23.72 76.47 13.01
C ALA A 687 -22.29 76.05 12.60
N ASP A 688 -21.27 76.61 13.25
CA ASP A 688 -19.87 76.29 13.00
C ASP A 688 -19.51 74.93 13.64
N GLU A 689 -20.04 74.64 14.84
CA GLU A 689 -19.94 73.31 15.48
C GLU A 689 -20.57 72.22 14.58
N LEU A 690 -21.75 72.46 14.01
CA LEU A 690 -22.40 71.48 13.13
C LEU A 690 -21.56 71.20 11.86
N THR A 691 -20.98 72.24 11.27
CA THR A 691 -20.16 72.12 10.05
C THR A 691 -18.85 71.37 10.33
N THR A 692 -18.17 71.71 11.43
CA THR A 692 -16.93 71.05 11.86
C THR A 692 -17.15 69.59 12.25
N LEU A 693 -18.24 69.26 12.96
CA LEU A 693 -18.60 67.88 13.29
C LEU A 693 -18.92 67.06 12.05
N THR A 694 -19.60 67.64 11.05
CA THR A 694 -19.90 66.94 9.78
C THR A 694 -18.62 66.59 9.02
N GLN A 695 -17.68 67.53 8.89
CA GLN A 695 -16.38 67.28 8.26
C GLN A 695 -15.55 66.23 9.02
N ARG A 696 -15.61 66.26 10.36
CA ARG A 696 -14.89 65.32 11.23
C ARG A 696 -15.48 63.90 11.13
N GLU A 697 -16.81 63.78 11.07
CA GLU A 697 -17.49 62.49 10.85
C GLU A 697 -17.07 61.89 9.50
N ASP A 698 -17.06 62.69 8.43
CA ASP A 698 -16.66 62.23 7.10
C ASP A 698 -15.17 61.85 7.02
N SER A 699 -14.29 62.52 7.77
CA SER A 699 -12.88 62.12 7.85
C SER A 699 -12.72 60.80 8.60
N LEU A 700 -13.37 60.66 9.77
CA LEU A 700 -13.30 59.45 10.59
C LEU A 700 -13.91 58.23 9.90
N LYS A 701 -15.03 58.39 9.18
CA LYS A 701 -15.63 57.31 8.37
C LYS A 701 -14.73 56.86 7.23
N ARG A 702 -14.02 57.79 6.58
CA ARG A 702 -13.02 57.46 5.55
C ARG A 702 -11.83 56.70 6.12
N GLU A 703 -11.28 57.14 7.24
CA GLU A 703 -10.20 56.45 7.95
C GLU A 703 -10.63 55.05 8.40
N HIS A 704 -11.84 54.91 8.96
CA HIS A 704 -12.43 53.64 9.35
C HIS A 704 -12.56 52.69 8.15
N ALA A 705 -13.12 53.14 7.03
CA ALA A 705 -13.28 52.33 5.83
C ALA A 705 -11.94 51.88 5.23
N GLN A 706 -10.93 52.77 5.20
CA GLN A 706 -9.58 52.42 4.74
C GLN A 706 -8.91 51.38 5.65
N LEU A 707 -8.98 51.57 6.96
CA LEU A 707 -8.40 50.64 7.92
C LEU A 707 -9.12 49.28 7.90
N GLN A 708 -10.45 49.27 7.75
CA GLN A 708 -11.24 48.06 7.61
C GLN A 708 -10.85 47.27 6.34
N GLY A 709 -10.65 47.96 5.21
CA GLY A 709 -10.15 47.34 3.98
C GLY A 709 -8.76 46.73 4.15
N ARG A 710 -7.82 47.48 4.76
CA ARG A 710 -6.47 47.00 5.06
C ARG A 710 -6.48 45.78 6.00
N LEU A 711 -7.31 45.82 7.04
CA LEU A 711 -7.47 44.71 7.98
C LEU A 711 -7.99 43.45 7.29
N GLY A 712 -8.91 43.58 6.32
CA GLY A 712 -9.37 42.47 5.49
C GLY A 712 -8.23 41.80 4.71
N VAL A 713 -7.37 42.60 4.07
CA VAL A 713 -6.20 42.09 3.34
C VAL A 713 -5.19 41.43 4.29
N GLN A 714 -4.89 42.05 5.43
CA GLN A 714 -3.95 41.48 6.42
C GLN A 714 -4.47 40.15 7.01
N ARG A 715 -5.80 40.03 7.25
CA ARG A 715 -6.41 38.78 7.71
C ARG A 715 -6.33 37.68 6.67
N GLN A 716 -6.57 37.99 5.39
CA GLN A 716 -6.44 37.02 4.32
C GLN A 716 -4.99 36.54 4.19
N GLN A 717 -4.03 37.47 4.18
CA GLN A 717 -2.60 37.14 4.13
C GLN A 717 -2.18 36.26 5.31
N LEU A 718 -2.69 36.53 6.51
CA LEU A 718 -2.42 35.70 7.69
C LEU A 718 -2.98 34.29 7.54
N ALA A 719 -4.22 34.15 7.05
CA ALA A 719 -4.83 32.85 6.80
C ALA A 719 -4.07 32.05 5.74
N ASP A 720 -3.61 32.70 4.67
CA ASP A 720 -2.81 32.06 3.62
C ASP A 720 -1.45 31.57 4.17
N LEU A 721 -0.79 32.39 4.99
CA LEU A 721 0.46 32.04 5.69
C LEU A 721 0.27 30.89 6.69
N GLU A 722 -0.80 30.91 7.49
CA GLU A 722 -1.13 29.85 8.44
C GLU A 722 -1.42 28.52 7.72
N ALA A 723 -2.13 28.55 6.59
CA ALA A 723 -2.38 27.37 5.76
C ALA A 723 -1.08 26.81 5.14
N GLU A 724 -0.16 27.67 4.66
CA GLU A 724 1.14 27.23 4.16
C GLU A 724 2.00 26.61 5.27
N ILE A 725 1.97 27.18 6.47
CA ILE A 725 2.64 26.62 7.66
C ILE A 725 2.08 25.24 8.00
N GLU A 726 0.75 25.07 8.04
CA GLU A 726 0.10 23.79 8.34
C GLU A 726 0.48 22.70 7.33
N GLN A 727 0.51 23.04 6.04
CA GLN A 727 0.96 22.12 4.98
C GLN A 727 2.41 21.68 5.18
N LEU A 728 3.32 22.62 5.44
CA LEU A 728 4.72 22.31 5.69
C LEU A 728 4.92 21.53 7.01
N GLU A 729 4.10 21.79 8.05
CA GLU A 729 4.13 21.01 9.28
C GLU A 729 3.74 19.55 9.04
N ALA A 730 2.74 19.27 8.19
CA ALA A 730 2.42 17.91 7.80
C ALA A 730 3.58 17.21 7.04
N GLU A 731 4.35 17.96 6.24
CA GLU A 731 5.55 17.44 5.57
C GLU A 731 6.67 17.03 6.56
N THR A 732 6.72 17.60 7.78
CA THR A 732 7.73 17.20 8.79
C THR A 732 7.56 15.75 9.28
N GLY A 733 6.31 15.29 9.43
CA GLY A 733 6.03 13.89 9.76
C GLY A 733 6.49 12.95 8.64
N THR A 734 6.26 13.36 7.39
CA THR A 734 6.70 12.61 6.21
C THR A 734 8.23 12.52 6.11
N LEU A 735 8.94 13.60 6.45
CA LEU A 735 10.40 13.61 6.53
C LEU A 735 10.91 12.62 7.57
N ALA A 736 10.31 12.59 8.77
CA ALA A 736 10.73 11.69 9.85
C ALA A 736 10.56 10.21 9.45
N VAL A 737 9.46 9.86 8.78
CA VAL A 737 9.23 8.51 8.25
C VAL A 737 10.28 8.16 7.19
N ALA A 738 10.51 9.03 6.21
CA ALA A 738 11.50 8.79 5.17
C ALA A 738 12.93 8.62 5.73
N GLN A 739 13.29 9.40 6.75
CA GLN A 739 14.58 9.27 7.45
C GLN A 739 14.72 7.92 8.17
N ALA A 740 13.66 7.45 8.82
CA ALA A 740 13.64 6.13 9.46
C ALA A 740 13.79 5.00 8.43
N GLU A 741 13.07 5.08 7.31
CA GLU A 741 13.16 4.13 6.20
C GLU A 741 14.59 4.05 5.65
N VAL A 742 15.25 5.20 5.37
CA VAL A 742 16.64 5.20 4.88
C VAL A 742 17.60 4.58 5.90
N SER A 743 17.41 4.85 7.19
CA SER A 743 18.25 4.28 8.25
C SER A 743 18.15 2.75 8.27
N GLU A 744 16.92 2.21 8.22
CA GLU A 744 16.66 0.77 8.18
C GLU A 744 17.23 0.12 6.91
N GLN A 745 17.00 0.73 5.74
CA GLN A 745 17.53 0.23 4.47
C GLN A 745 19.07 0.22 4.44
N LYS A 746 19.72 1.22 5.02
CA LYS A 746 21.19 1.25 5.17
C LYS A 746 21.70 0.14 6.08
N ALA A 747 21.00 -0.16 7.17
CA ALA A 747 21.36 -1.26 8.06
C ALA A 747 21.26 -2.61 7.34
N LEU A 748 20.16 -2.84 6.60
CA LEU A 748 20.00 -4.05 5.78
C LEU A 748 21.06 -4.14 4.67
N LEU A 749 21.37 -3.02 3.99
CA LEU A 749 22.41 -2.95 2.96
C LEU A 749 23.76 -3.42 3.52
N SER A 750 24.14 -2.88 4.69
CA SER A 750 25.41 -3.26 5.34
C SER A 750 25.48 -4.76 5.68
N THR A 751 24.35 -5.34 6.07
CA THR A 751 24.24 -6.78 6.38
C THR A 751 24.45 -7.62 5.13
N ILE A 752 23.83 -7.24 4.01
CA ILE A 752 23.98 -7.97 2.73
C ILE A 752 25.39 -7.79 2.17
N GLU A 753 26.00 -6.60 2.30
CA GLU A 753 27.39 -6.37 1.91
C GLU A 753 28.35 -7.27 2.70
N PHE A 754 28.12 -7.41 4.01
CA PHE A 754 28.85 -8.35 4.86
C PHE A 754 28.68 -9.80 4.41
N LEU A 755 27.42 -10.27 4.23
CA LEU A 755 27.13 -11.63 3.77
C LEU A 755 27.79 -11.94 2.43
N ARG A 756 27.73 -11.00 1.48
CA ARG A 756 28.37 -11.13 0.16
C ARG A 756 29.89 -11.24 0.30
N GLY A 757 30.49 -10.49 1.22
CA GLY A 757 31.91 -10.60 1.57
C GLY A 757 32.28 -11.99 2.11
N VAL A 758 31.47 -12.53 3.03
CA VAL A 758 31.66 -13.86 3.62
C VAL A 758 31.53 -14.96 2.56
N ILE A 759 30.52 -14.91 1.69
CA ILE A 759 30.32 -15.90 0.62
C ILE A 759 31.53 -15.90 -0.34
N ARG A 760 32.05 -14.72 -0.69
CA ARG A 760 33.21 -14.58 -1.57
C ARG A 760 34.47 -15.23 -0.98
N SER A 761 34.70 -15.08 0.32
CA SER A 761 35.87 -15.67 0.98
C SER A 761 35.69 -17.16 1.29
N ALA A 762 34.45 -17.63 1.48
CA ALA A 762 34.16 -19.02 1.81
C ALA A 762 34.65 -20.00 0.73
N GLY A 763 34.39 -19.75 -0.56
CA GLY A 763 34.76 -20.66 -1.66
C GLY A 763 36.24 -21.10 -1.64
N PRO A 764 37.21 -20.16 -1.65
CA PRO A 764 38.64 -20.49 -1.53
C PRO A 764 39.00 -21.25 -0.24
N HIS A 765 38.35 -20.95 0.89
CA HIS A 765 38.59 -21.69 2.14
C HIS A 765 38.09 -23.14 2.08
N ILE A 766 36.95 -23.37 1.43
CA ILE A 766 36.41 -24.71 1.19
C ILE A 766 37.32 -25.50 0.25
N ILE A 767 37.79 -24.91 -0.86
CA ILE A 767 38.76 -25.55 -1.77
C ILE A 767 40.00 -25.98 -0.99
N ARG A 768 40.64 -25.05 -0.27
CA ARG A 768 41.88 -25.33 0.46
C ARG A 768 41.72 -26.48 1.45
N ARG A 769 40.62 -26.50 2.20
CA ARG A 769 40.35 -27.56 3.19
C ARG A 769 40.08 -28.91 2.53
N THR A 770 39.31 -28.92 1.44
CA THR A 770 38.98 -30.13 0.68
C THR A 770 40.23 -30.72 0.05
N VAL A 771 41.01 -29.89 -0.63
CA VAL A 771 42.29 -30.27 -1.26
C VAL A 771 43.26 -30.86 -0.22
N GLN A 772 43.40 -30.24 0.95
CA GLN A 772 44.25 -30.78 2.03
C GLN A 772 43.80 -32.17 2.51
N ARG A 773 42.49 -32.38 2.69
CA ARG A 773 41.94 -33.70 3.10
C ARG A 773 42.18 -34.76 2.03
N VAL A 774 41.89 -34.43 0.77
CA VAL A 774 42.08 -35.33 -0.37
C VAL A 774 43.57 -35.68 -0.54
N SER A 775 44.48 -34.70 -0.49
CA SER A 775 45.93 -34.95 -0.57
C SER A 775 46.43 -35.93 0.49
N LEU A 776 45.97 -35.78 1.75
CA LEU A 776 46.36 -36.67 2.84
C LEU A 776 45.91 -38.11 2.60
N GLN A 777 44.67 -38.29 2.15
CA GLN A 777 44.14 -39.63 1.85
C GLN A 777 44.80 -40.23 0.61
N ALA A 778 44.93 -39.45 -0.46
CA ALA A 778 45.54 -39.88 -1.71
C ALA A 778 47.02 -40.24 -1.54
N SER A 779 47.78 -39.51 -0.72
CA SER A 779 49.16 -39.87 -0.37
C SER A 779 49.25 -41.28 0.24
N ARG A 780 48.34 -41.61 1.16
CA ARG A 780 48.32 -42.94 1.80
C ARG A 780 47.98 -44.05 0.80
N LEU A 781 46.98 -43.81 -0.06
CA LEU A 781 46.58 -44.75 -1.10
C LEU A 781 47.69 -44.96 -2.13
N PHE A 782 48.36 -43.88 -2.56
CA PHE A 782 49.48 -43.95 -3.48
C PHE A 782 50.65 -44.76 -2.91
N GLY A 783 51.04 -44.49 -1.67
CA GLY A 783 52.12 -45.22 -1.01
C GLY A 783 51.82 -46.71 -0.85
N ALA A 784 50.55 -47.06 -0.61
CA ALA A 784 50.10 -48.46 -0.58
C ALA A 784 50.20 -49.13 -1.97
N ILE A 785 49.72 -48.46 -3.03
CA ILE A 785 49.76 -48.97 -4.42
C ILE A 785 51.19 -49.17 -4.90
N MET A 786 52.07 -48.20 -4.65
CA MET A 786 53.45 -48.20 -5.12
C MET A 786 54.40 -48.97 -4.20
N ALA A 787 53.94 -49.42 -3.02
CA ALA A 787 54.77 -49.94 -1.94
C ALA A 787 55.92 -49.00 -1.53
N ASP A 788 55.72 -47.70 -1.72
CA ASP A 788 56.67 -46.63 -1.38
C ASP A 788 55.97 -45.56 -0.54
N TYR A 789 56.16 -45.64 0.78
CA TYR A 789 55.58 -44.70 1.74
C TYR A 789 56.42 -43.43 1.95
N THR A 790 57.56 -43.30 1.26
CA THR A 790 58.39 -42.09 1.33
C THR A 790 57.86 -41.01 0.38
N ALA A 791 57.15 -41.42 -0.67
CA ALA A 791 56.53 -40.52 -1.63
C ALA A 791 55.26 -39.86 -1.06
N ARG A 792 55.12 -38.55 -1.26
CA ARG A 792 53.93 -37.77 -0.86
C ARG A 792 53.24 -37.21 -2.08
N LEU A 793 51.96 -37.54 -2.21
CA LEU A 793 51.11 -37.05 -3.28
C LEU A 793 50.34 -35.82 -2.82
N ASN A 794 50.50 -34.71 -3.54
CA ASN A 794 49.80 -33.48 -3.24
C ASN A 794 48.89 -33.08 -4.41
N TRP A 795 47.63 -32.83 -4.08
CA TRP A 795 46.69 -32.12 -4.93
C TRP A 795 46.76 -30.63 -4.60
N ALA A 796 46.87 -29.77 -5.62
CA ALA A 796 46.96 -28.32 -5.43
C ALA A 796 45.59 -27.64 -5.58
N GLU A 797 45.49 -26.35 -5.21
CA GLU A 797 44.26 -25.54 -5.35
C GLU A 797 43.85 -25.28 -6.81
N ASP A 798 44.74 -25.56 -7.78
CA ASP A 798 44.45 -25.61 -9.21
C ASP A 798 44.15 -27.03 -9.71
N TYR A 799 43.96 -27.96 -8.78
CA TYR A 799 43.70 -29.38 -8.97
C TYR A 799 44.80 -30.14 -9.72
N GLY A 800 46.01 -29.57 -9.77
CA GLY A 800 47.20 -30.26 -10.26
C GLY A 800 47.68 -31.31 -9.27
N ILE A 801 48.27 -32.37 -9.78
CA ILE A 801 48.91 -33.40 -8.97
C ILE A 801 50.43 -33.17 -8.99
N THR A 802 51.03 -33.16 -7.82
CA THR A 802 52.49 -33.18 -7.66
C THR A 802 52.91 -34.31 -6.74
N LEU A 803 54.06 -34.91 -7.03
CA LEU A 803 54.65 -35.99 -6.24
C LEU A 803 55.98 -35.52 -5.65
N GLU A 804 56.09 -35.56 -4.33
CA GLU A 804 57.32 -35.28 -3.61
C GLU A 804 57.99 -36.60 -3.22
N THR A 805 59.23 -36.80 -3.66
CA THR A 805 60.06 -37.97 -3.30
C THR A 805 61.46 -37.47 -2.96
N ASP A 806 62.01 -37.87 -1.81
CA ASP A 806 63.35 -37.45 -1.35
C ASP A 806 63.60 -35.92 -1.40
N GLY A 807 62.56 -35.13 -1.10
CA GLY A 807 62.62 -33.66 -1.11
C GLY A 807 62.63 -33.02 -2.51
N ARG A 808 62.42 -33.79 -3.58
CA ARG A 808 62.21 -33.27 -4.94
C ARG A 808 60.74 -33.40 -5.34
N GLN A 809 60.19 -32.29 -5.82
CA GLN A 809 58.82 -32.24 -6.33
C GLN A 809 58.81 -32.45 -7.85
N ARG A 810 57.94 -33.35 -8.32
CA ARG A 810 57.70 -33.64 -9.74
C ARG A 810 56.24 -33.33 -10.06
N ASP A 811 56.01 -32.65 -11.18
CA ASP A 811 54.66 -32.41 -11.70
C ASP A 811 54.10 -33.66 -12.37
N PHE A 812 52.77 -33.75 -12.50
CA PHE A 812 52.09 -34.92 -13.06
C PHE A 812 52.65 -35.39 -14.42
N ASP A 813 52.99 -34.46 -15.31
CA ASP A 813 53.52 -34.76 -16.65
C ASP A 813 54.95 -35.34 -16.61
N GLN A 814 55.67 -35.18 -15.50
CA GLN A 814 57.03 -35.69 -15.30
C GLN A 814 57.05 -37.10 -14.68
N LEU A 815 55.89 -37.62 -14.30
CA LEU A 815 55.74 -38.96 -13.72
C LEU A 815 55.77 -40.04 -14.81
N SER A 816 56.26 -41.23 -14.47
CA SER A 816 56.15 -42.40 -15.35
C SER A 816 54.68 -42.80 -15.56
N GLY A 817 54.34 -43.46 -16.67
CA GLY A 817 52.95 -43.86 -16.95
C GLY A 817 52.29 -44.70 -15.83
N GLY A 818 53.09 -45.52 -15.11
CA GLY A 818 52.62 -46.24 -13.93
C GLY A 818 52.42 -45.35 -12.69
N GLU A 819 53.30 -44.38 -12.44
CA GLU A 819 53.12 -43.39 -11.36
C GLU A 819 51.94 -42.47 -11.64
N GLN A 820 51.72 -42.04 -12.90
CA GLN A 820 50.56 -41.24 -13.30
C GLN A 820 49.26 -41.99 -13.04
N MET A 821 49.21 -43.28 -13.39
CA MET A 821 48.06 -44.15 -13.16
C MET A 821 47.76 -44.29 -11.67
N ALA A 822 48.77 -44.63 -10.86
CA ALA A 822 48.62 -44.78 -9.42
C ALA A 822 48.22 -43.47 -8.72
N ALA A 823 48.80 -42.34 -9.13
CA ALA A 823 48.47 -41.02 -8.59
C ALA A 823 47.04 -40.59 -8.93
N ALA A 824 46.62 -40.76 -10.18
CA ALA A 824 45.27 -40.44 -10.62
C ALA A 824 44.22 -41.31 -9.91
N LEU A 825 44.52 -42.61 -9.75
CA LEU A 825 43.66 -43.55 -9.02
C LEU A 825 43.53 -43.15 -7.54
N ALA A 826 44.65 -42.84 -6.88
CA ALA A 826 44.67 -42.47 -5.48
C ALA A 826 43.88 -41.18 -5.20
N ILE A 827 44.01 -40.16 -6.05
CA ILE A 827 43.26 -38.90 -5.93
C ILE A 827 41.77 -39.14 -6.15
N ARG A 828 41.38 -39.93 -7.15
CA ARG A 828 39.96 -40.21 -7.42
C ARG A 828 39.28 -41.01 -6.32
N LEU A 829 39.96 -42.02 -5.79
CA LEU A 829 39.46 -42.78 -4.63
C LEU A 829 39.30 -41.87 -3.40
N ALA A 830 40.25 -40.96 -3.16
CA ALA A 830 40.15 -39.98 -2.10
C ALA A 830 39.01 -38.96 -2.34
N LEU A 831 38.81 -38.52 -3.58
CA LEU A 831 37.71 -37.61 -3.96
C LEU A 831 36.34 -38.26 -3.80
N LEU A 832 36.17 -39.49 -4.29
CA LEU A 832 34.94 -40.27 -4.15
C LEU A 832 34.51 -40.35 -2.68
N ARG A 833 35.48 -40.63 -1.80
CA ARG A 833 35.27 -40.77 -0.36
C ARG A 833 34.98 -39.45 0.35
N GLU A 834 35.50 -38.35 -0.16
CA GLU A 834 35.27 -37.02 0.40
C GLU A 834 33.93 -36.44 -0.04
N LEU A 835 33.51 -36.71 -1.27
CA LEU A 835 32.37 -36.06 -1.92
C LEU A 835 31.06 -36.85 -1.85
N SER A 836 31.13 -38.17 -1.71
CA SER A 836 29.94 -39.01 -1.78
C SER A 836 29.99 -40.15 -0.78
N SER A 837 28.82 -40.61 -0.38
CA SER A 837 28.63 -41.90 0.31
C SER A 837 28.51 -43.07 -0.68
N VAL A 838 28.85 -42.83 -1.96
CA VAL A 838 28.79 -43.85 -3.00
C VAL A 838 30.05 -44.71 -2.90
N ASP A 839 29.88 -45.85 -2.25
CA ASP A 839 30.96 -46.82 -2.01
C ASP A 839 31.17 -47.77 -3.21
N VAL A 840 30.84 -47.32 -4.42
CA VAL A 840 30.96 -48.07 -5.69
C VAL A 840 31.89 -47.33 -6.63
N ALA A 841 32.87 -48.03 -7.21
CA ALA A 841 33.75 -47.47 -8.23
C ALA A 841 34.03 -48.48 -9.35
N PHE A 842 34.24 -47.97 -10.57
CA PHE A 842 34.56 -48.76 -11.75
C PHE A 842 35.91 -48.32 -12.33
N PHE A 843 36.75 -49.31 -12.60
CA PHE A 843 38.07 -49.12 -13.19
C PHE A 843 38.17 -49.95 -14.47
N ASP A 844 38.16 -49.26 -15.61
CA ASP A 844 38.34 -49.90 -16.92
C ASP A 844 39.83 -49.93 -17.30
N GLU A 845 40.43 -51.13 -17.29
CA GLU A 845 41.83 -51.42 -17.59
C GLU A 845 42.86 -50.63 -16.75
N PRO A 846 42.80 -50.69 -15.39
CA PRO A 846 43.71 -49.91 -14.53
C PRO A 846 45.18 -50.36 -14.60
N THR A 847 45.47 -51.48 -15.25
CA THR A 847 46.81 -52.10 -15.34
C THR A 847 47.55 -51.81 -16.64
N SER A 848 46.97 -51.06 -17.59
CA SER A 848 47.43 -50.95 -18.98
C SER A 848 48.85 -50.40 -19.16
N ASN A 849 49.45 -49.79 -18.12
CA ASN A 849 50.79 -49.18 -18.13
C ASN A 849 51.67 -49.62 -16.94
N LEU A 850 51.36 -50.77 -16.31
CA LEU A 850 52.08 -51.29 -15.14
C LEU A 850 52.88 -52.55 -15.49
N ASP A 851 54.10 -52.67 -14.92
CA ASP A 851 54.89 -53.90 -14.98
C ASP A 851 54.23 -55.03 -14.17
N SER A 852 54.67 -56.29 -14.35
CA SER A 852 54.05 -57.45 -13.71
C SER A 852 54.01 -57.35 -12.18
N THR A 853 55.10 -56.90 -11.56
CA THR A 853 55.19 -56.74 -10.10
C THR A 853 54.23 -55.66 -9.59
N ARG A 854 54.10 -54.55 -10.32
CA ARG A 854 53.15 -53.47 -9.99
C ARG A 854 51.70 -53.86 -10.26
N ARG A 855 51.43 -54.70 -11.26
CA ARG A 855 50.10 -55.26 -11.51
C ARG A 855 49.65 -56.16 -10.36
N ASP A 856 50.53 -57.05 -9.89
CA ASP A 856 50.26 -57.89 -8.72
C ASP A 856 50.02 -57.06 -7.46
N ASN A 857 50.86 -56.04 -7.22
CA ASN A 857 50.67 -55.12 -6.10
C ASN A 857 49.36 -54.34 -6.23
N LEU A 858 49.02 -53.80 -7.41
CA LEU A 858 47.76 -53.11 -7.63
C LEU A 858 46.56 -54.05 -7.40
N ALA A 859 46.64 -55.30 -7.85
CA ALA A 859 45.59 -56.30 -7.63
C ALA A 859 45.40 -56.58 -6.13
N GLN A 860 46.49 -56.79 -5.38
CA GLN A 860 46.44 -56.96 -3.93
C GLN A 860 45.92 -55.71 -3.20
N GLN A 861 46.31 -54.52 -3.65
CA GLN A 861 45.90 -53.26 -3.02
C GLN A 861 44.46 -52.89 -3.34
N ILE A 862 43.95 -53.18 -4.55
CA ILE A 862 42.52 -53.04 -4.88
C ILE A 862 41.66 -53.92 -3.95
N LEU A 863 42.16 -55.09 -3.55
CA LEU A 863 41.47 -55.94 -2.58
C LEU A 863 41.55 -55.37 -1.15
N ALA A 864 42.69 -54.79 -0.78
CA ALA A 864 42.86 -54.09 0.49
C ALA A 864 42.06 -52.76 0.55
N ILE A 865 41.69 -52.17 -0.59
CA ILE A 865 40.84 -50.97 -0.67
C ILE A 865 39.40 -51.25 -0.19
N ARG A 866 38.98 -52.53 -0.08
CA ARG A 866 37.77 -52.89 0.67
C ARG A 866 37.83 -52.39 2.12
N ASP A 867 38.99 -52.50 2.77
CA ASP A 867 39.22 -51.98 4.13
C ASP A 867 39.33 -50.44 4.14
N ALA A 868 39.53 -49.83 2.97
CA ALA A 868 39.44 -48.39 2.76
C ALA A 868 38.00 -47.89 2.51
N GLY A 869 36.98 -48.70 2.75
CA GLY A 869 35.59 -48.25 2.87
C GLY A 869 34.73 -48.34 1.60
N PHE A 870 35.20 -49.00 0.53
CA PHE A 870 34.37 -49.26 -0.66
C PHE A 870 33.65 -50.61 -0.53
N ALA A 871 32.32 -50.61 -0.70
CA ALA A 871 31.47 -51.79 -0.63
C ALA A 871 31.57 -52.63 -1.91
N GLN A 872 31.79 -51.98 -3.06
CA GLN A 872 31.89 -52.68 -4.35
C GLN A 872 32.88 -52.00 -5.29
N LEU A 873 33.84 -52.77 -5.80
CA LEU A 873 34.81 -52.32 -6.79
C LEU A 873 34.68 -53.16 -8.04
N PHE A 874 34.54 -52.53 -9.19
CA PHE A 874 34.49 -53.20 -10.48
C PHE A 874 35.81 -52.98 -11.21
N VAL A 875 36.52 -54.06 -11.50
CA VAL A 875 37.76 -54.01 -12.29
C VAL A 875 37.50 -54.71 -13.60
N ILE A 876 37.62 -53.98 -14.70
CA ILE A 876 37.54 -54.55 -16.05
C ILE A 876 38.95 -54.75 -16.54
N SER A 877 39.31 -55.98 -16.89
CA SER A 877 40.64 -56.26 -17.45
C SER A 877 40.59 -57.44 -18.43
N HIS A 878 41.59 -57.50 -19.29
CA HIS A 878 41.92 -58.69 -20.09
C HIS A 878 43.01 -59.55 -19.43
N ASP A 879 43.46 -59.16 -18.23
CA ASP A 879 44.57 -59.77 -17.51
C ASP A 879 44.08 -60.79 -16.47
N ASP A 880 44.63 -62.01 -16.52
CA ASP A 880 44.33 -63.11 -15.62
C ASP A 880 44.75 -62.83 -14.17
N THR A 881 45.60 -61.81 -13.95
CA THR A 881 46.10 -61.43 -12.63
C THR A 881 44.95 -61.11 -11.66
N PHE A 882 43.85 -60.52 -12.12
CA PHE A 882 42.69 -60.24 -11.27
C PHE A 882 41.79 -61.47 -11.05
N GLU A 883 41.83 -62.48 -11.92
CA GLU A 883 41.02 -63.71 -11.73
C GLU A 883 41.49 -64.50 -10.51
N GLN A 884 42.79 -64.46 -10.19
CA GLN A 884 43.37 -65.28 -9.11
C GLN A 884 43.17 -64.69 -7.72
N VAL A 885 42.92 -63.38 -7.62
CA VAL A 885 42.97 -62.65 -6.34
C VAL A 885 41.60 -62.08 -5.96
N THR A 886 40.62 -62.05 -6.86
CA THR A 886 39.29 -61.45 -6.61
C THR A 886 38.25 -62.44 -6.09
N ASN A 887 37.23 -61.90 -5.39
CA ASN A 887 36.19 -62.68 -4.74
C ASN A 887 35.09 -63.14 -5.71
N HIS A 888 34.88 -62.40 -6.81
CA HIS A 888 33.82 -62.67 -7.77
C HIS A 888 34.31 -62.34 -9.19
N VAL A 889 34.27 -63.34 -10.08
CA VAL A 889 34.77 -63.20 -11.46
C VAL A 889 33.61 -63.36 -12.45
N VAL A 890 33.44 -62.35 -13.30
CA VAL A 890 32.47 -62.31 -14.38
C VAL A 890 33.23 -62.48 -15.69
N ARG A 891 33.16 -63.65 -16.30
CA ARG A 891 33.82 -63.94 -17.58
C ARG A 891 32.88 -63.61 -18.74
N VAL A 892 33.29 -62.70 -19.61
CA VAL A 892 32.57 -62.33 -20.83
C VAL A 892 33.26 -62.96 -22.03
N ARG A 893 32.56 -63.87 -22.71
CA ARG A 893 33.03 -64.52 -23.94
C ARG A 893 32.14 -64.14 -25.12
N LYS A 894 32.68 -64.28 -26.32
CA LYS A 894 31.95 -64.00 -27.55
C LYS A 894 31.68 -65.32 -28.28
N GLU A 895 30.42 -65.70 -28.36
CA GLU A 895 29.97 -66.90 -29.07
C GLU A 895 29.04 -66.49 -30.22
N HIS A 896 29.37 -66.88 -31.45
CA HIS A 896 28.57 -66.57 -32.65
C HIS A 896 28.23 -65.08 -32.82
N GLY A 897 29.11 -64.17 -32.36
CA GLY A 897 28.90 -62.73 -32.42
C GLY A 897 28.08 -62.15 -31.25
N GLU A 898 27.59 -62.99 -30.34
CA GLU A 898 26.86 -62.59 -29.14
C GLU A 898 27.78 -62.65 -27.91
N SER A 899 27.64 -61.68 -27.01
CA SER A 899 28.32 -61.70 -25.71
C SER A 899 27.56 -62.62 -24.76
N ILE A 900 28.26 -63.60 -24.18
CA ILE A 900 27.75 -64.53 -23.17
C ILE A 900 28.56 -64.35 -21.89
N VAL A 901 27.87 -64.42 -20.76
CA VAL A 901 28.47 -64.21 -19.44
C VAL A 901 28.46 -65.51 -18.66
N GLU A 902 29.64 -65.92 -18.19
CA GLU A 902 29.84 -67.02 -17.25
C GLU A 902 30.27 -66.43 -15.90
N ILE A 903 29.61 -66.85 -14.82
CA ILE A 903 29.92 -66.41 -13.45
C ILE A 903 30.75 -67.50 -12.79
N GLY A 904 31.92 -67.13 -12.27
CA GLY A 904 32.91 -68.03 -11.67
C GLY A 904 32.96 -67.99 -10.14
#